data_AF-A0A078B1W7-F1
#
_entry.id   AF-A0A078B1W7-F1
#
_cell.length_a   1.000
_cell.length_b   1.000
_cell.length_c   1.000
_cell.angle_alpha   90.00
_cell.angle_beta   90.00
_cell.angle_gamma   90.00
#
_symmetry.space_group_name_H-M   'P 1'
#
loop_
_entity.id
_entity.type
_entity.pdbx_description
1 polymer ?
#
loop_
_entity_poly.entity_id
_entity_poly.type
_entity_poly.pdbx_seq_one_letter_code
_entity_poly.pdbx_strand_id
1 'polypeptide(L)'
;MQSKYQRVSFDYLIEQQRIEERKIQIAKSILDSIDQLESEPDAVKRWGWELLQNAQDASNDNISVKVRIVLEKNKLRFMHNGKPFSLKDIQNLVEKGSDKDRPELKNEEVENEDDFDSFTTLNTTRSMHKTDQVQIQDLDEMIIPETTGRFGTGFLTTYLLSKKVKVEGVFNYNQQGMNIYKKFELILNRDTKSVKQMLQYNSRSSEVYKNLDDDEKWPPLNYYEPGIDFDTCFSYYLSDIGMQNAKEGLLNLYSSTPYVLAFSKKLEIIEIFDMIEQKEKIFRIDRKPISNSKNVSLLKYYVNDNEQLLIKAESQKSSIACFVQKKQEGNVTNLDIIQMDSNVPNFFVDYPLIGSTPSNISVVFNSHIFYPNEKRSGICLDQNLGFKAKINGLVMQDLAKLFSQFLDVVIQNGFSSIHHLRLSINSLNDNSSRILRTYLFEPIIKKFVSTKIIELQGCGRAELKNIKIPDISERNLKPENQQQVIDLWEILNIIYKNDLLIKRDFLYIQNWIQVFYDPDWNKHFQKKNKVAILDILKDLNNLGNVEDIQSTFNLSSYSEVQTFMESIYRYLVKYKNLTLNEEIKDYRLFINQRSCLSKFSSLMYDDNIDEYYKSLLQQYKFDLKSILFTKDFYPTMFPDIPKMTVNSLDEALFDSVQQVLGNLKNLIKPIKLQSRIIRNYQTQETLLRINNIYDLQQFCYSIIGLEKAPVVTLQQLHSNNGFMSSLGIQQNSKPENDTKIDDF
;
A
#
# COMPACT_ATOMS: atom_id res chain seq x y z
N MET A 1 0.64 -57.45 -76.77
CA MET A 1 0.56 -56.03 -76.35
C MET A 1 -0.86 -55.74 -75.86
N GLN A 2 -1.05 -55.61 -74.54
CA GLN A 2 -2.23 -54.99 -73.93
C GLN A 2 -1.69 -53.97 -72.93
N SER A 3 -1.85 -52.68 -73.20
CA SER A 3 -1.48 -51.62 -72.26
C SER A 3 -2.50 -51.61 -71.12
N LYS A 4 -2.05 -52.01 -69.93
CA LYS A 4 -2.81 -51.81 -68.69
C LYS A 4 -2.82 -50.31 -68.38
N TYR A 5 -3.86 -49.60 -68.80
CA TYR A 5 -4.19 -48.31 -68.21
C TYR A 5 -4.63 -48.57 -66.77
N GLN A 6 -3.74 -48.27 -65.83
CA GLN A 6 -4.02 -48.26 -64.40
C GLN A 6 -5.09 -47.18 -64.16
N ARG A 7 -6.31 -47.58 -63.78
CA ARG A 7 -7.39 -46.64 -63.43
C ARG A 7 -6.90 -45.77 -62.27
N VAL A 8 -6.67 -44.49 -62.53
CA VAL A 8 -6.35 -43.51 -61.49
C VAL A 8 -7.64 -43.26 -60.69
N SER A 9 -7.60 -43.52 -59.39
CA SER A 9 -8.71 -43.20 -58.48
C SER A 9 -8.70 -41.69 -58.22
N PHE A 10 -9.74 -40.98 -58.68
CA PHE A 10 -9.88 -39.54 -58.44
C PHE A 10 -10.03 -39.21 -56.95
N ASP A 11 -10.65 -40.11 -56.17
CA ASP A 11 -10.79 -39.96 -54.72
C ASP A 11 -9.41 -39.91 -54.05
N TYR A 12 -8.50 -40.80 -54.46
CA TYR A 12 -7.11 -40.80 -53.98
C TYR A 12 -6.39 -39.51 -54.35
N LEU A 13 -6.57 -38.97 -55.57
CA LEU A 13 -5.94 -37.71 -55.97
C LEU A 13 -6.44 -36.52 -55.14
N ILE A 14 -7.75 -36.43 -54.88
CA ILE A 14 -8.33 -35.37 -54.05
C ILE A 14 -7.84 -35.50 -52.61
N GLU A 15 -7.74 -36.72 -52.08
CA GLU A 15 -7.22 -36.97 -50.75
C GLU A 15 -5.75 -36.55 -50.61
N GLN A 16 -4.91 -36.91 -51.58
CA GLN A 16 -3.51 -36.46 -51.62
C GLN A 16 -3.40 -34.93 -51.69
N GLN A 17 -4.21 -34.27 -52.52
CA GLN A 17 -4.23 -32.82 -52.60
C GLN A 17 -4.66 -32.17 -51.28
N ARG A 18 -5.70 -32.69 -50.61
CA ARG A 18 -6.14 -32.22 -49.29
C ARG A 18 -5.05 -32.38 -48.23
N ILE A 19 -4.30 -33.49 -48.26
CA ILE A 19 -3.17 -33.72 -47.35
C ILE A 19 -2.07 -32.70 -47.60
N GLU A 20 -1.71 -32.42 -48.85
CA GLU A 20 -0.69 -31.42 -49.19
C GLU A 20 -1.12 -30.00 -48.78
N GLU A 21 -2.36 -29.61 -49.08
CA GLU A 21 -2.91 -28.31 -48.67
C GLU A 21 -2.94 -28.15 -47.16
N ARG A 22 -3.35 -29.20 -46.42
CA ARG A 22 -3.32 -29.22 -44.95
C ARG A 22 -1.90 -29.04 -44.41
N LYS A 23 -0.92 -29.75 -44.97
CA LYS A 23 0.50 -29.59 -44.58
C LYS A 23 1.01 -28.18 -44.81
N ILE A 24 0.63 -27.54 -45.92
CA ILE A 24 0.96 -26.14 -46.23
C ILE A 24 0.34 -25.19 -45.20
N GLN A 25 -0.94 -25.38 -44.87
CA GLN A 25 -1.65 -24.56 -43.89
C GLN A 25 -1.03 -24.67 -42.49
N ILE A 26 -0.69 -25.89 -42.05
CA ILE A 26 0.02 -26.14 -40.79
C ILE A 26 1.37 -25.39 -40.78
N ALA A 27 2.15 -25.53 -41.84
CA ALA A 27 3.46 -24.89 -41.95
C ALA A 27 3.36 -23.34 -41.86
N LYS A 28 2.37 -22.74 -42.53
CA LYS A 28 2.10 -21.29 -42.42
C LYS A 28 1.69 -20.90 -41.01
N SER A 29 0.74 -21.62 -40.41
CA SER A 29 0.26 -21.36 -39.06
C SER A 29 1.36 -21.43 -37.99
N ILE A 30 2.33 -22.34 -38.13
CA ILE A 30 3.48 -22.42 -37.22
C ILE A 30 4.35 -21.17 -37.35
N LEU A 31 4.66 -20.76 -38.59
CA LEU A 31 5.48 -19.57 -38.86
C LEU A 31 4.82 -18.30 -38.31
N ASP A 32 3.55 -18.08 -38.64
CA ASP A 32 2.80 -16.89 -38.22
C ASP A 32 2.71 -16.79 -36.68
N SER A 33 2.52 -17.93 -35.99
CA SER A 33 2.48 -17.94 -34.52
C SER A 33 3.85 -17.64 -33.88
N ILE A 34 4.96 -18.11 -34.47
CA ILE A 34 6.30 -17.80 -33.96
C ILE A 34 6.61 -16.31 -34.16
N ASP A 35 6.31 -15.77 -35.35
CA ASP A 35 6.52 -14.34 -35.66
C ASP A 35 5.69 -13.45 -34.72
N GLN A 36 4.45 -13.84 -34.41
CA GLN A 36 3.63 -13.14 -33.44
C GLN A 36 4.24 -13.17 -32.03
N LEU A 37 4.74 -14.32 -31.58
CA LEU A 37 5.37 -14.46 -30.25
C LEU A 37 6.65 -13.63 -30.12
N GLU A 38 7.47 -13.56 -31.19
CA GLU A 38 8.69 -12.74 -31.21
C GLU A 38 8.40 -11.23 -31.10
N SER A 39 7.19 -10.81 -31.48
CA SER A 39 6.76 -9.41 -31.35
C SER A 39 6.26 -9.02 -29.95
N GLU A 40 6.11 -9.99 -29.03
CA GLU A 40 5.58 -9.78 -27.67
C GLU A 40 6.72 -9.73 -26.63
N PRO A 41 7.00 -8.57 -26.01
CA PRO A 41 8.14 -8.44 -25.08
C PRO A 41 8.08 -9.41 -23.89
N ASP A 42 6.90 -9.60 -23.31
CA ASP A 42 6.72 -10.45 -22.12
C ASP A 42 6.55 -11.95 -22.44
N ALA A 43 6.48 -12.36 -23.71
CA ALA A 43 6.31 -13.76 -24.06
C ALA A 43 7.51 -14.63 -23.63
N VAL A 44 8.71 -14.04 -23.58
CA VAL A 44 9.95 -14.71 -23.14
C VAL A 44 9.84 -15.22 -21.70
N LYS A 45 9.12 -14.54 -20.81
CA LYS A 45 8.97 -15.00 -19.41
C LYS A 45 8.07 -16.24 -19.28
N ARG A 46 7.30 -16.58 -20.33
CA ARG A 46 6.25 -17.61 -20.28
C ARG A 46 6.75 -19.02 -20.53
N TRP A 47 7.86 -19.22 -21.25
CA TRP A 47 8.30 -20.55 -21.70
C TRP A 47 8.41 -21.57 -20.55
N GLY A 48 8.90 -21.14 -19.39
CA GLY A 48 9.12 -22.00 -18.23
C GLY A 48 7.81 -22.53 -17.67
N TRP A 49 6.80 -21.66 -17.58
CA TRP A 49 5.46 -22.00 -17.11
C TRP A 49 4.72 -22.89 -18.08
N GLU A 50 4.85 -22.65 -19.39
CA GLU A 50 4.23 -23.50 -20.41
C GLU A 50 4.82 -24.93 -20.38
N LEU A 51 6.13 -25.08 -20.11
CA LEU A 51 6.75 -26.40 -19.93
C LEU A 51 6.33 -27.08 -18.62
N LEU A 52 6.28 -26.35 -17.50
CA LEU A 52 5.78 -26.87 -16.22
C LEU A 52 4.32 -27.33 -16.33
N GLN A 53 3.50 -26.56 -17.03
CA GLN A 53 2.12 -26.91 -17.31
C GLN A 53 1.98 -28.18 -18.14
N ASN A 54 2.78 -28.33 -19.19
CA ASN A 54 2.79 -29.56 -19.98
C ASN A 54 3.23 -30.77 -19.14
N ALA A 55 4.23 -30.60 -18.25
CA ALA A 55 4.65 -31.65 -17.33
C ALA A 55 3.52 -32.04 -16.34
N GLN A 56 2.79 -31.04 -15.82
CA GLN A 56 1.65 -31.25 -14.93
C GLN A 56 0.45 -31.91 -15.64
N ASP A 57 0.13 -31.49 -16.87
CA ASP A 57 -0.92 -32.10 -17.69
C ASP A 57 -0.58 -33.56 -18.01
N ALA A 58 0.72 -33.88 -18.13
CA ALA A 58 1.23 -35.24 -18.28
C ALA A 58 1.38 -36.00 -16.95
N SER A 59 0.78 -35.59 -15.84
CA SER A 59 0.92 -36.31 -14.56
C SER A 59 0.35 -37.73 -14.64
N ASN A 60 1.07 -38.71 -14.07
CA ASN A 60 0.54 -40.05 -13.79
C ASN A 60 -0.42 -39.99 -12.59
N ASP A 61 -1.44 -40.86 -12.57
CA ASP A 61 -2.38 -40.89 -11.46
C ASP A 61 -1.64 -41.35 -10.19
N ASN A 62 -1.82 -40.62 -9.09
CA ASN A 62 -1.15 -40.85 -7.80
C ASN A 62 0.38 -40.71 -7.77
N ILE A 63 1.04 -40.31 -8.87
CA ILE A 63 2.48 -40.00 -8.89
C ILE A 63 2.64 -38.50 -9.04
N SER A 64 3.39 -37.89 -8.12
CA SER A 64 3.65 -36.46 -8.20
C SER A 64 4.72 -36.16 -9.25
N VAL A 65 4.55 -35.04 -9.94
CA VAL A 65 5.43 -34.58 -11.01
C VAL A 65 6.66 -33.91 -10.42
N LYS A 66 7.83 -34.40 -10.84
CA LYS A 66 9.15 -33.86 -10.58
C LYS A 66 9.69 -33.25 -11.86
N VAL A 67 10.28 -32.07 -11.76
CA VAL A 67 10.82 -31.34 -12.90
C VAL A 67 12.28 -30.99 -12.65
N ARG A 68 13.12 -31.11 -13.68
CA ARG A 68 14.51 -30.69 -13.68
C ARG A 68 14.80 -29.80 -14.88
N ILE A 69 15.39 -28.64 -14.64
CA ILE A 69 15.82 -27.68 -15.64
C ILE A 69 17.33 -27.53 -15.54
N VAL A 70 18.05 -27.72 -16.64
CA VAL A 70 19.52 -27.59 -16.70
C VAL A 70 19.89 -26.59 -17.78
N LEU A 71 20.47 -25.45 -17.39
CA LEU A 71 21.03 -24.46 -18.31
C LEU A 71 22.54 -24.70 -18.47
N GLU A 72 22.97 -24.91 -19.71
CA GLU A 72 24.36 -25.12 -20.12
C GLU A 72 24.76 -24.05 -21.15
N LYS A 73 26.06 -23.95 -21.48
CA LYS A 73 26.59 -22.88 -22.35
C LYS A 73 25.88 -22.75 -23.71
N ASN A 74 25.39 -23.84 -24.27
CA ASN A 74 24.80 -23.88 -25.62
C ASN A 74 23.42 -24.54 -25.67
N LYS A 75 22.86 -24.96 -24.53
CA LYS A 75 21.54 -25.58 -24.49
C LYS A 75 20.85 -25.42 -23.14
N LEU A 76 19.52 -25.43 -23.17
CA LEU A 76 18.68 -25.62 -21.98
C LEU A 76 17.97 -26.97 -22.10
N ARG A 77 18.00 -27.77 -21.04
CA ARG A 77 17.28 -29.03 -20.94
C ARG A 77 16.16 -28.91 -19.92
N PHE A 78 14.94 -29.22 -20.33
CA PHE A 78 13.78 -29.34 -19.44
C PHE A 78 13.38 -30.81 -19.38
N MET A 79 13.28 -31.37 -18.17
CA MET A 79 13.06 -32.79 -17.94
C MET A 79 11.93 -33.00 -16.93
N HIS A 80 11.09 -34.02 -17.13
CA HIS A 80 10.05 -34.40 -16.16
C HIS A 80 9.73 -35.90 -16.18
N ASN A 81 9.12 -36.40 -15.10
CA ASN A 81 8.68 -37.79 -14.92
C ASN A 81 7.19 -38.00 -15.29
N GLY A 82 6.75 -37.35 -16.37
CA GLY A 82 5.35 -37.43 -16.81
C GLY A 82 4.99 -38.79 -17.44
N LYS A 83 3.76 -38.89 -17.91
CA LYS A 83 3.26 -40.00 -18.71
C LYS A 83 4.13 -40.20 -19.97
N PRO A 84 4.36 -41.45 -20.40
CA PRO A 84 4.95 -41.74 -21.70
C PRO A 84 4.11 -41.17 -22.83
N PHE A 85 4.76 -40.84 -23.94
CA PHE A 85 4.10 -40.28 -25.12
C PHE A 85 3.23 -41.33 -25.82
N SER A 86 2.03 -40.93 -26.22
CA SER A 86 1.21 -41.65 -27.18
C SER A 86 1.58 -41.26 -28.62
N LEU A 87 1.03 -41.98 -29.60
CA LEU A 87 1.21 -41.64 -31.02
C LEU A 87 0.63 -40.26 -31.33
N LYS A 88 -0.49 -39.94 -30.68
CA LYS A 88 -1.17 -38.66 -30.82
C LYS A 88 -0.31 -37.51 -30.28
N ASP A 89 0.42 -37.72 -29.18
CA ASP A 89 1.31 -36.69 -28.62
C ASP A 89 2.47 -36.38 -29.56
N ILE A 90 3.09 -37.41 -30.15
CA ILE A 90 4.16 -37.24 -31.14
C ILE A 90 3.63 -36.54 -32.40
N GLN A 91 2.44 -36.92 -32.87
CA GLN A 91 1.75 -36.24 -33.98
C GLN A 91 1.49 -34.76 -33.66
N ASN A 92 0.98 -34.45 -32.47
CA ASN A 92 0.70 -33.09 -32.03
C ASN A 92 1.97 -32.22 -31.95
N LEU A 93 3.11 -32.78 -31.56
CA LEU A 93 4.41 -32.09 -31.57
C LEU A 93 4.89 -31.76 -33.00
N VAL A 94 4.64 -32.65 -33.96
CA VAL A 94 5.07 -32.45 -35.36
C VAL A 94 4.12 -31.51 -36.11
N GLU A 95 2.81 -31.69 -35.95
CA GLU A 95 1.76 -31.08 -36.79
C GLU A 95 0.99 -29.93 -36.12
N LYS A 96 1.27 -29.60 -34.85
CA LYS A 96 0.55 -28.57 -34.06
C LYS A 96 -0.94 -28.92 -33.90
N GLY A 97 -1.23 -30.02 -33.20
CA GLY A 97 -2.59 -30.37 -32.74
C GLY A 97 -2.78 -30.12 -31.24
N SER A 98 -4.00 -29.81 -30.80
CA SER A 98 -4.33 -29.72 -29.36
C SER A 98 -5.75 -30.22 -29.06
N ASP A 99 -5.88 -31.14 -28.12
CA ASP A 99 -7.15 -31.59 -27.53
C ASP A 99 -7.17 -31.17 -26.06
N LYS A 100 -7.45 -29.88 -25.77
CA LYS A 100 -7.45 -29.38 -24.38
C LYS A 100 -8.86 -28.99 -23.96
N ASP A 101 -9.27 -29.46 -22.79
CA ASP A 101 -10.59 -29.24 -22.22
C ASP A 101 -10.78 -27.79 -21.75
N ARG A 102 -12.03 -27.33 -21.72
CA ARG A 102 -12.42 -25.98 -21.27
C ARG A 102 -13.40 -26.09 -20.10
N PRO A 103 -13.48 -25.10 -19.19
CA PRO A 103 -14.49 -25.14 -18.12
C PRO A 103 -15.90 -25.10 -18.72
N GLU A 104 -16.74 -26.06 -18.35
CA GLU A 104 -18.09 -26.24 -18.88
C GLU A 104 -19.14 -26.17 -17.76
N LEU A 105 -20.38 -25.87 -18.16
CA LEU A 105 -21.54 -25.90 -17.29
C LEU A 105 -21.99 -27.34 -17.06
N LYS A 106 -22.47 -27.65 -15.85
CA LYS A 106 -22.94 -29.00 -15.48
C LYS A 106 -24.05 -29.61 -16.35
N ASN A 107 -24.73 -28.83 -17.22
CA ASN A 107 -25.92 -29.25 -17.97
C ASN A 107 -25.80 -29.11 -19.51
N GLU A 108 -24.60 -29.12 -20.10
CA GLU A 108 -24.49 -29.26 -21.56
C GLU A 108 -24.65 -30.75 -21.94
N GLU A 109 -25.90 -31.18 -22.14
CA GLU A 109 -26.17 -32.44 -22.86
C GLU A 109 -25.75 -32.27 -24.32
N VAL A 110 -24.80 -33.10 -24.76
CA VAL A 110 -24.37 -33.20 -26.15
C VAL A 110 -25.48 -33.90 -26.95
N GLU A 111 -26.32 -33.13 -27.65
CA GLU A 111 -27.14 -33.68 -28.72
C GLU A 111 -26.23 -34.11 -29.88
N ASN A 112 -25.99 -35.42 -29.97
CA ASN A 112 -25.49 -36.04 -31.19
C ASN A 112 -26.63 -36.04 -32.22
N GLU A 113 -26.62 -35.11 -33.17
CA GLU A 113 -27.36 -35.27 -34.43
C GLU A 113 -26.35 -35.51 -35.56
N ASP A 114 -26.09 -36.78 -35.80
CA ASP A 114 -25.83 -37.27 -37.15
C ASP A 114 -27.13 -37.03 -37.95
N ASP A 115 -27.12 -36.10 -38.91
CA ASP A 115 -27.86 -36.36 -40.15
C ASP A 115 -27.20 -35.70 -41.36
N PHE A 116 -26.85 -36.60 -42.27
CA PHE A 116 -26.11 -36.39 -43.49
C PHE A 116 -27.14 -36.24 -44.61
N ASP A 117 -27.53 -35.00 -44.93
CA ASP A 117 -28.04 -34.58 -46.26
C ASP A 117 -28.62 -33.16 -46.20
N SER A 118 -27.78 -32.12 -46.30
CA SER A 118 -28.26 -30.82 -46.81
C SER A 118 -27.12 -29.90 -47.29
N PHE A 119 -27.00 -29.87 -48.61
CA PHE A 119 -26.71 -28.71 -49.45
C PHE A 119 -25.29 -28.12 -49.49
N THR A 120 -24.61 -28.49 -50.58
CA THR A 120 -24.00 -27.55 -51.52
C THR A 120 -24.86 -26.30 -51.77
N THR A 121 -24.44 -25.14 -51.26
CA THR A 121 -24.44 -23.83 -51.97
C THR A 121 -23.80 -22.74 -51.11
N LEU A 122 -23.16 -21.81 -51.81
CA LEU A 122 -22.39 -20.69 -51.29
C LEU A 122 -23.20 -19.66 -50.48
N ASN A 123 -22.45 -19.01 -49.59
CA ASN A 123 -22.55 -17.64 -49.09
C ASN A 123 -23.36 -17.33 -47.82
N THR A 124 -22.62 -16.65 -46.94
CA THR A 124 -23.02 -15.65 -45.93
C THR A 124 -23.78 -16.13 -44.70
N THR A 125 -23.29 -15.67 -43.54
CA THR A 125 -23.88 -15.77 -42.19
C THR A 125 -23.99 -17.18 -41.59
N ARG A 126 -22.90 -17.67 -40.97
CA ARG A 126 -23.01 -18.70 -39.92
C ARG A 126 -23.16 -18.04 -38.55
N SER A 127 -24.43 -17.95 -38.16
CA SER A 127 -24.99 -18.05 -36.80
C SER A 127 -24.02 -17.88 -35.62
N MET A 128 -23.94 -16.65 -35.12
CA MET A 128 -24.04 -16.43 -33.67
C MET A 128 -25.50 -16.75 -33.31
N HIS A 129 -25.74 -17.73 -32.43
CA HIS A 129 -26.89 -17.82 -31.50
C HIS A 129 -27.09 -19.26 -31.03
N LYS A 130 -26.49 -19.59 -29.87
CA LYS A 130 -27.08 -20.43 -28.81
C LYS A 130 -26.11 -20.56 -27.60
N THR A 131 -25.64 -19.43 -27.05
CA THR A 131 -25.00 -19.41 -25.71
C THR A 131 -25.42 -18.19 -24.87
N ASP A 132 -26.09 -17.21 -25.47
CA ASP A 132 -26.45 -15.96 -24.80
C ASP A 132 -27.79 -16.07 -24.08
N GLN A 133 -27.85 -16.86 -22.99
CA GLN A 133 -28.80 -16.64 -21.89
C GLN A 133 -28.65 -17.55 -20.66
N VAL A 134 -27.50 -18.19 -20.42
CA VAL A 134 -27.29 -18.82 -19.10
C VAL A 134 -27.03 -17.73 -18.05
N GLN A 135 -28.02 -17.46 -17.19
CA GLN A 135 -27.85 -16.61 -16.02
C GLN A 135 -27.15 -17.40 -14.91
N ILE A 136 -25.82 -17.39 -14.91
CA ILE A 136 -25.04 -18.02 -13.85
C ILE A 136 -25.04 -17.09 -12.65
N GLN A 137 -25.64 -17.57 -11.56
CA GLN A 137 -25.70 -16.83 -10.30
C GLN A 137 -24.58 -17.29 -9.34
N ASP A 138 -24.03 -18.50 -9.51
CA ASP A 138 -23.04 -19.08 -8.60
C ASP A 138 -21.93 -19.87 -9.32
N LEU A 139 -20.72 -19.89 -8.74
CA LEU A 139 -19.56 -20.67 -9.18
C LEU A 139 -19.72 -22.17 -8.94
N ASP A 140 -20.63 -22.58 -8.07
CA ASP A 140 -20.90 -23.99 -7.77
C ASP A 140 -21.49 -24.77 -8.96
N GLU A 141 -21.99 -24.05 -9.98
CA GLU A 141 -22.48 -24.60 -11.25
C GLU A 141 -21.33 -24.97 -12.22
N MET A 142 -20.09 -24.59 -11.93
CA MET A 142 -18.91 -24.82 -12.78
C MET A 142 -18.19 -26.13 -12.47
N ILE A 143 -17.85 -26.88 -13.52
CA ILE A 143 -16.90 -27.99 -13.46
C ILE A 143 -15.47 -27.43 -13.53
N ILE A 144 -14.59 -27.89 -12.65
CA ILE A 144 -13.17 -27.52 -12.67
C ILE A 144 -12.50 -28.39 -13.74
N PRO A 145 -11.86 -27.82 -14.77
CA PRO A 145 -11.13 -28.61 -15.76
C PRO A 145 -10.06 -29.52 -15.13
N GLU A 146 -9.83 -30.68 -15.76
CA GLU A 146 -8.74 -31.57 -15.34
C GLU A 146 -7.37 -31.10 -15.86
N THR A 147 -7.35 -30.48 -17.05
CA THR A 147 -6.14 -29.96 -17.69
C THR A 147 -5.98 -28.47 -17.45
N THR A 148 -4.74 -28.05 -17.17
CA THR A 148 -4.43 -26.63 -16.97
C THR A 148 -4.30 -25.90 -18.30
N GLY A 149 -3.81 -26.57 -19.35
CA GLY A 149 -3.72 -26.00 -20.70
C GLY A 149 -5.07 -25.78 -21.36
N ARG A 150 -5.21 -24.69 -22.15
CA ARG A 150 -6.50 -24.35 -22.80
C ARG A 150 -6.41 -23.96 -24.27
N PHE A 151 -5.26 -23.46 -24.73
CA PHE A 151 -5.12 -22.81 -26.04
C PHE A 151 -4.24 -23.57 -27.04
N GLY A 152 -3.53 -24.63 -26.60
CA GLY A 152 -2.67 -25.43 -27.49
C GLY A 152 -1.43 -24.72 -28.03
N THR A 153 -1.14 -23.49 -27.58
CA THR A 153 -0.02 -22.65 -28.05
C THR A 153 1.23 -22.72 -27.17
N GLY A 154 1.15 -23.32 -25.97
CA GLY A 154 2.21 -23.29 -24.97
C GLY A 154 3.56 -23.82 -25.46
N PHE A 155 3.56 -24.90 -26.24
CA PHE A 155 4.79 -25.45 -26.81
C PHE A 155 5.45 -24.48 -27.80
N LEU A 156 4.68 -23.68 -28.56
CA LEU A 156 5.22 -22.71 -29.52
C LEU A 156 6.01 -21.60 -28.83
N THR A 157 5.58 -21.18 -27.64
CA THR A 157 6.27 -20.19 -26.81
C THR A 157 7.71 -20.61 -26.51
N THR A 158 7.98 -21.92 -26.45
CA THR A 158 9.33 -22.44 -26.19
C THR A 158 10.29 -22.22 -27.36
N TYR A 159 9.80 -21.94 -28.57
CA TYR A 159 10.66 -21.58 -29.70
C TYR A 159 11.36 -20.23 -29.52
N LEU A 160 10.93 -19.40 -28.58
CA LEU A 160 11.67 -18.21 -28.14
C LEU A 160 13.01 -18.57 -27.48
N LEU A 161 13.15 -19.78 -26.91
CA LEU A 161 14.44 -20.30 -26.46
C LEU A 161 15.28 -20.76 -27.66
N SER A 162 14.68 -21.59 -28.51
CA SER A 162 15.32 -22.09 -29.71
C SER A 162 14.31 -22.64 -30.70
N LYS A 163 14.45 -22.28 -31.97
CA LYS A 163 13.73 -22.88 -33.10
C LYS A 163 14.19 -24.31 -33.41
N LYS A 164 15.24 -24.81 -32.75
CA LYS A 164 15.77 -26.17 -32.88
C LYS A 164 15.65 -26.89 -31.55
N VAL A 165 14.75 -27.85 -31.49
CA VAL A 165 14.40 -28.59 -30.27
C VAL A 165 14.60 -30.07 -30.50
N LYS A 166 15.33 -30.73 -29.61
CA LYS A 166 15.40 -32.20 -29.54
C LYS A 166 14.48 -32.66 -28.43
N VAL A 167 13.59 -33.60 -28.73
CA VAL A 167 12.69 -34.24 -27.77
C VAL A 167 13.11 -35.69 -27.61
N GLU A 168 13.39 -36.10 -26.39
CA GLU A 168 13.71 -37.47 -26.00
C GLU A 168 12.65 -37.94 -25.01
N GLY A 169 12.19 -39.17 -25.15
CA GLY A 169 11.08 -39.67 -24.35
C GLY A 169 10.90 -41.18 -24.44
N VAL A 170 9.91 -41.66 -23.69
CA VAL A 170 9.39 -43.02 -23.82
C VAL A 170 8.05 -42.96 -24.52
N PHE A 171 7.91 -43.72 -25.59
CA PHE A 171 6.68 -43.95 -26.35
C PHE A 171 5.96 -45.19 -25.79
N ASN A 172 4.65 -45.09 -25.59
CA ASN A 172 3.79 -46.21 -25.21
C ASN A 172 2.77 -46.48 -26.31
N TYR A 173 2.65 -47.74 -26.71
CA TYR A 173 1.53 -48.20 -27.51
C TYR A 173 0.96 -49.50 -26.94
N ASN A 174 -0.36 -49.62 -27.01
CA ASN A 174 -1.06 -50.81 -26.58
C ASN A 174 -1.20 -51.78 -27.76
N GLN A 175 -0.71 -53.00 -27.60
CA GLN A 175 -0.91 -54.08 -28.55
C GLN A 175 -1.55 -55.26 -27.82
N GLN A 176 -2.77 -55.62 -28.22
CA GLN A 176 -3.53 -56.77 -27.66
C GLN A 176 -3.67 -56.73 -26.12
N GLY A 177 -3.81 -55.54 -25.53
CA GLY A 177 -3.96 -55.37 -24.09
C GLY A 177 -2.63 -55.29 -23.32
N MET A 178 -1.49 -55.47 -23.97
CA MET A 178 -0.16 -55.27 -23.38
C MET A 178 0.39 -53.89 -23.78
N ASN A 179 0.92 -53.15 -22.80
CA ASN A 179 1.63 -51.91 -23.05
C ASN A 179 3.08 -52.23 -23.44
N ILE A 180 3.53 -51.68 -24.57
CA ILE A 180 4.90 -51.78 -25.04
C ILE A 180 5.53 -50.39 -24.99
N TYR A 181 6.68 -50.31 -24.34
CA TYR A 181 7.42 -49.06 -24.14
C TYR A 181 8.69 -49.06 -24.98
N LYS A 182 8.96 -47.97 -25.71
CA LYS A 182 10.19 -47.78 -26.49
C LYS A 182 10.75 -46.38 -26.27
N LYS A 183 12.08 -46.22 -26.27
CA LYS A 183 12.67 -44.88 -26.33
C LYS A 183 12.50 -44.30 -27.72
N PHE A 184 12.37 -42.99 -27.81
CA PHE A 184 12.38 -42.29 -29.09
C PHE A 184 13.16 -40.98 -29.01
N GLU A 185 13.58 -40.52 -30.18
CA GLU A 185 14.20 -39.23 -30.39
C GLU A 185 13.49 -38.52 -31.55
N LEU A 186 13.07 -37.29 -31.31
CA LEU A 186 12.42 -36.41 -32.28
C LEU A 186 13.20 -35.10 -32.39
N ILE A 187 13.57 -34.70 -33.60
CA ILE A 187 14.23 -33.42 -33.86
C ILE A 187 13.26 -32.49 -34.58
N LEU A 188 12.92 -31.38 -33.93
CA LEU A 188 12.08 -30.32 -34.48
C LEU A 188 12.95 -29.14 -34.90
N ASN A 189 12.84 -28.74 -36.16
CA ASN A 189 13.50 -27.56 -36.69
C ASN A 189 12.47 -26.60 -37.31
N ARG A 190 12.40 -25.39 -36.76
CA ARG A 190 11.53 -24.28 -37.18
C ARG A 190 12.32 -23.07 -37.66
N ASP A 191 13.63 -23.21 -37.81
CA ASP A 191 14.56 -22.15 -38.17
C ASP A 191 14.52 -21.86 -39.69
N THR A 192 13.40 -21.29 -40.13
CA THR A 192 13.18 -20.85 -41.52
C THR A 192 12.03 -19.84 -41.58
N LYS A 193 12.02 -19.02 -42.63
CA LYS A 193 10.88 -18.17 -43.00
C LYS A 193 10.13 -18.69 -44.23
N SER A 194 10.60 -19.78 -44.85
CA SER A 194 10.03 -20.32 -46.08
C SER A 194 9.10 -21.49 -45.76
N VAL A 195 7.86 -21.41 -46.23
CA VAL A 195 6.89 -22.51 -46.14
C VAL A 195 7.44 -23.80 -46.77
N LYS A 196 8.13 -23.70 -47.91
CA LYS A 196 8.73 -24.85 -48.60
C LYS A 196 9.79 -25.55 -47.73
N GLN A 197 10.65 -24.77 -47.06
CA GLN A 197 11.65 -25.34 -46.16
C GLN A 197 11.01 -25.90 -44.88
N MET A 198 9.97 -25.25 -44.34
CA MET A 198 9.22 -25.75 -43.18
C MET A 198 8.59 -27.12 -43.48
N LEU A 199 8.02 -27.31 -44.68
CA LEU A 199 7.52 -28.62 -45.12
C LEU A 199 8.61 -29.70 -45.16
N GLN A 200 9.81 -29.35 -45.62
CA GLN A 200 10.97 -30.27 -45.61
C GLN A 200 11.38 -30.62 -44.17
N TYR A 201 11.43 -29.64 -43.26
CA TYR A 201 11.74 -29.90 -41.85
C TYR A 201 10.68 -30.73 -41.15
N ASN A 202 9.38 -30.49 -41.40
CA ASN A 202 8.29 -31.33 -40.91
C ASN A 202 8.42 -32.76 -41.44
N SER A 203 8.71 -32.94 -42.72
CA SER A 203 8.88 -34.26 -43.34
C SER A 203 10.05 -35.04 -42.72
N ARG A 204 11.17 -34.36 -42.40
CA ARG A 204 12.30 -34.96 -41.66
C ARG A 204 11.90 -35.31 -40.23
N SER A 205 11.11 -34.47 -39.57
CA SER A 205 10.63 -34.74 -38.20
C SER A 205 9.75 -36.00 -38.16
N SER A 206 8.99 -36.27 -39.23
CA SER A 206 8.19 -37.50 -39.37
C SER A 206 9.03 -38.78 -39.49
N GLU A 207 10.36 -38.71 -39.63
CA GLU A 207 11.23 -39.89 -39.59
C GLU A 207 11.18 -40.61 -38.23
N VAL A 208 10.73 -39.92 -37.16
CA VAL A 208 10.48 -40.54 -35.84
C VAL A 208 9.59 -41.78 -35.94
N TYR A 209 8.60 -41.80 -36.84
CA TYR A 209 7.70 -42.94 -37.00
C TYR A 209 8.43 -44.16 -37.57
N LYS A 210 9.35 -43.95 -38.52
CA LYS A 210 10.20 -45.02 -39.04
C LYS A 210 11.17 -45.54 -37.97
N ASN A 211 11.66 -44.65 -37.10
CA ASN A 211 12.53 -45.03 -36.00
C ASN A 211 11.80 -45.89 -34.96
N LEU A 212 10.50 -45.66 -34.72
CA LEU A 212 9.71 -46.47 -33.78
C LEU A 212 9.49 -47.91 -34.27
N ASP A 213 9.53 -48.12 -35.58
CA ASP A 213 9.45 -49.45 -36.22
C ASP A 213 10.78 -50.21 -36.21
N ASP A 214 11.90 -49.54 -35.88
CA ASP A 214 13.25 -50.11 -35.88
C ASP A 214 13.63 -50.68 -34.50
N ASP A 215 13.35 -51.97 -34.31
CA ASP A 215 13.64 -52.70 -33.07
C ASP A 215 15.14 -52.91 -32.81
N GLU A 216 16.00 -52.83 -33.83
CA GLU A 216 17.46 -52.93 -33.63
C GLU A 216 18.01 -51.66 -32.98
N LYS A 217 17.51 -50.50 -33.43
CA LYS A 217 17.94 -49.20 -32.94
C LYS A 217 17.23 -48.77 -31.66
N TRP A 218 15.94 -49.12 -31.51
CA TRP A 218 15.09 -48.72 -30.39
C TRP A 218 14.34 -49.92 -29.80
N PRO A 219 15.05 -50.83 -29.11
CA PRO A 219 14.44 -52.04 -28.58
C PRO A 219 13.38 -51.72 -27.50
N PRO A 220 12.36 -52.59 -27.34
CA PRO A 220 11.41 -52.49 -26.24
C PRO A 220 12.10 -52.45 -24.87
N LEU A 221 11.59 -51.59 -23.98
CA LEU A 221 12.05 -51.47 -22.61
C LEU A 221 11.36 -52.52 -21.74
N ASN A 222 12.10 -53.57 -21.39
CA ASN A 222 11.65 -54.57 -20.44
C ASN A 222 11.68 -53.97 -19.02
N TYR A 223 10.60 -54.13 -18.25
CA TYR A 223 10.46 -53.65 -16.85
C TYR A 223 10.43 -52.13 -16.68
N TYR A 224 9.99 -51.38 -17.69
CA TYR A 224 9.78 -49.94 -17.56
C TYR A 224 8.56 -49.63 -16.69
N GLU A 225 8.76 -48.79 -15.67
CA GLU A 225 7.71 -48.26 -14.80
C GLU A 225 7.60 -46.73 -15.00
N PRO A 226 6.49 -46.24 -15.58
CA PRO A 226 6.30 -44.81 -15.80
C PRO A 226 6.36 -43.96 -14.52
N GLY A 227 6.98 -42.79 -14.61
CA GLY A 227 6.90 -41.75 -13.57
C GLY A 227 7.93 -41.86 -12.45
N ILE A 228 8.87 -42.78 -12.55
CA ILE A 228 10.00 -42.90 -11.62
C ILE A 228 11.13 -41.96 -12.02
N ASP A 229 11.62 -42.08 -13.25
CA ASP A 229 12.75 -41.35 -13.78
C ASP A 229 12.31 -40.11 -14.58
N PHE A 230 13.28 -39.26 -14.93
CA PHE A 230 13.06 -38.12 -15.81
C PHE A 230 12.99 -38.55 -17.28
N ASP A 231 11.92 -39.27 -17.62
CA ASP A 231 11.75 -39.96 -18.90
C ASP A 231 11.61 -39.00 -20.09
N THR A 232 10.98 -37.85 -19.89
CA THR A 232 10.75 -36.86 -20.94
C THR A 232 11.78 -35.73 -20.83
N CYS A 233 12.48 -35.45 -21.93
CA CYS A 233 13.46 -34.37 -22.03
C CYS A 233 13.26 -33.53 -23.29
N PHE A 234 13.16 -32.21 -23.11
CA PHE A 234 13.22 -31.20 -24.16
C PHE A 234 14.56 -30.47 -24.09
N SER A 235 15.39 -30.62 -25.13
CA SER A 235 16.68 -29.97 -25.28
C SER A 235 16.60 -28.85 -26.32
N TYR A 236 16.72 -27.61 -25.85
CA TYR A 236 16.71 -26.39 -26.66
C TYR A 236 18.14 -25.94 -26.94
N TYR A 237 18.57 -25.90 -28.21
CA TYR A 237 19.91 -25.45 -28.58
C TYR A 237 19.95 -23.93 -28.69
N LEU A 238 20.59 -23.26 -27.73
CA LEU A 238 20.47 -21.81 -27.54
C LEU A 238 21.47 -21.05 -28.42
N SER A 239 20.97 -20.01 -29.09
CA SER A 239 21.79 -18.90 -29.60
C SER A 239 22.06 -17.90 -28.47
N ASP A 240 22.80 -16.82 -28.74
CA ASP A 240 23.01 -15.74 -27.76
C ASP A 240 21.69 -15.11 -27.29
N ILE A 241 20.73 -14.91 -28.22
CA ILE A 241 19.38 -14.42 -27.90
C ILE A 241 18.63 -15.47 -27.07
N GLY A 242 18.71 -16.75 -27.45
CA GLY A 242 18.09 -17.84 -26.70
C GLY A 242 18.63 -17.96 -25.27
N MET A 243 19.93 -17.70 -25.07
CA MET A 243 20.57 -17.65 -23.75
C MET A 243 20.02 -16.51 -22.90
N GLN A 244 19.88 -15.32 -23.47
CA GLN A 244 19.26 -14.18 -22.77
C GLN A 244 17.82 -14.51 -22.37
N ASN A 245 17.04 -15.08 -23.29
CA ASN A 245 15.65 -15.48 -23.06
C ASN A 245 15.51 -16.56 -21.97
N ALA A 246 16.44 -17.52 -21.94
CA ALA A 246 16.51 -18.53 -20.89
C ALA A 246 16.74 -17.90 -19.51
N LYS A 247 17.73 -17.01 -19.39
CA LYS A 247 18.04 -16.32 -18.13
C LYS A 247 16.88 -15.47 -17.62
N GLU A 248 16.20 -14.73 -18.50
CA GLU A 248 15.05 -13.92 -18.13
C GLU A 248 13.87 -14.77 -17.63
N GLY A 249 13.56 -15.87 -18.31
CA GLY A 249 12.52 -16.81 -17.86
C GLY A 249 12.86 -17.48 -16.52
N LEU A 250 14.13 -17.87 -16.33
CA LEU A 250 14.60 -18.45 -15.06
C LEU A 250 14.46 -17.48 -13.87
N LEU A 251 14.72 -16.18 -14.08
CA LEU A 251 14.55 -15.18 -13.01
C LEU A 251 13.11 -15.16 -12.48
N ASN A 252 12.12 -15.19 -13.38
CA ASN A 252 10.71 -15.21 -13.00
C ASN A 252 10.28 -16.55 -12.38
N LEU A 253 10.81 -17.68 -12.88
CA LEU A 253 10.63 -19.00 -12.28
C LEU A 253 11.07 -18.98 -10.81
N TYR A 254 12.28 -18.50 -10.50
CA TYR A 254 12.81 -18.52 -9.13
C TYR A 254 11.92 -17.84 -8.09
N SER A 255 11.29 -16.71 -8.43
CA SER A 255 10.46 -15.95 -7.49
C SER A 255 9.03 -16.50 -7.36
N SER A 256 8.49 -17.11 -8.43
CA SER A 256 7.09 -17.57 -8.45
C SER A 256 6.91 -19.06 -8.17
N THR A 257 7.96 -19.89 -8.29
CA THR A 257 7.90 -21.34 -8.07
C THR A 257 7.32 -21.75 -6.71
N PRO A 258 7.65 -21.09 -5.57
CA PRO A 258 7.04 -21.47 -4.29
C PRO A 258 5.51 -21.34 -4.27
N TYR A 259 4.95 -20.33 -4.94
CA TYR A 259 3.50 -20.18 -5.08
C TYR A 259 2.90 -21.27 -5.96
N VAL A 260 3.55 -21.60 -7.08
CA VAL A 260 3.10 -22.68 -7.97
C VAL A 260 3.06 -24.03 -7.26
N LEU A 261 4.09 -24.35 -6.46
CA LEU A 261 4.10 -25.56 -5.64
C LEU A 261 2.99 -25.55 -4.57
N ALA A 262 2.67 -24.39 -3.99
CA ALA A 262 1.61 -24.24 -3.01
C ALA A 262 0.20 -24.43 -3.61
N PHE A 263 -0.01 -23.99 -4.85
CA PHE A 263 -1.30 -24.10 -5.54
C PHE A 263 -1.48 -25.44 -6.24
N SER A 264 -0.43 -26.00 -6.85
CA SER A 264 -0.50 -27.28 -7.54
C SER A 264 -0.55 -28.44 -6.56
N LYS A 265 -1.49 -29.38 -6.78
CA LYS A 265 -1.55 -30.67 -6.06
C LYS A 265 -0.68 -31.74 -6.70
N LYS A 266 -0.24 -31.53 -7.95
CA LYS A 266 0.47 -32.52 -8.77
C LYS A 266 1.99 -32.35 -8.72
N LEU A 267 2.50 -31.13 -8.57
CA LEU A 267 3.95 -30.86 -8.57
C LEU A 267 4.59 -31.12 -7.19
N GLU A 268 5.68 -31.88 -7.13
CA GLU A 268 6.39 -32.18 -5.88
C GLU A 268 7.67 -31.36 -5.73
N ILE A 269 8.51 -31.42 -6.77
CA ILE A 269 9.89 -30.91 -6.75
C ILE A 269 10.18 -30.24 -8.10
N ILE A 270 10.83 -29.08 -8.04
CA ILE A 270 11.37 -28.39 -9.20
C ILE A 270 12.85 -28.12 -8.94
N GLU A 271 13.72 -28.72 -9.74
CA GLU A 271 15.17 -28.58 -9.68
C GLU A 271 15.64 -27.69 -10.83
N ILE A 272 16.45 -26.68 -10.54
CA ILE A 272 17.00 -25.77 -11.54
C ILE A 272 18.52 -25.69 -11.34
N PHE A 273 19.28 -26.10 -12.35
CA PHE A 273 20.73 -26.11 -12.38
C PHE A 273 21.25 -25.16 -13.46
N ASP A 274 21.89 -24.06 -13.06
CA ASP A 274 22.63 -23.17 -13.95
C ASP A 274 24.12 -23.56 -13.90
N MET A 275 24.54 -24.32 -14.92
CA MET A 275 25.91 -24.80 -15.04
C MET A 275 26.89 -23.71 -15.49
N ILE A 276 26.39 -22.55 -15.93
CA ILE A 276 27.21 -21.42 -16.38
C ILE A 276 27.65 -20.62 -15.16
N GLU A 277 26.68 -20.29 -14.29
CA GLU A 277 26.92 -19.53 -13.06
C GLU A 277 27.23 -20.43 -11.84
N GLN A 278 27.22 -21.75 -12.02
CA GLN A 278 27.38 -22.75 -10.96
C GLN A 278 26.38 -22.56 -9.81
N LYS A 279 25.12 -22.29 -10.16
CA LYS A 279 24.03 -22.10 -9.22
C LYS A 279 23.05 -23.25 -9.33
N GLU A 280 22.61 -23.77 -8.21
CA GLU A 280 21.49 -24.71 -8.15
C GLU A 280 20.40 -24.18 -7.23
N LYS A 281 19.14 -24.47 -7.59
CA LYS A 281 17.98 -24.25 -6.75
C LYS A 281 17.02 -25.43 -6.85
N ILE A 282 16.81 -26.10 -5.74
CA ILE A 282 15.87 -27.19 -5.58
C ILE A 282 14.72 -26.69 -4.71
N PHE A 283 13.54 -26.61 -5.31
CA PHE A 283 12.31 -26.23 -4.64
C PHE A 283 11.49 -27.47 -4.31
N ARG A 284 11.02 -27.58 -3.06
CA ARG A 284 10.03 -28.59 -2.64
C ARG A 284 9.03 -27.96 -1.68
N ILE A 285 7.85 -28.56 -1.57
CA ILE A 285 6.84 -28.16 -0.58
C ILE A 285 6.47 -29.32 0.34
N ASP A 286 6.37 -29.05 1.63
CA ASP A 286 5.75 -29.98 2.58
C ASP A 286 4.24 -29.72 2.59
N ARG A 287 3.48 -30.70 2.11
CA ARG A 287 2.01 -30.60 2.02
C ARG A 287 1.35 -30.77 3.38
N LYS A 288 2.09 -31.19 4.42
CA LYS A 288 1.57 -31.27 5.78
C LYS A 288 1.62 -29.88 6.43
N PRO A 289 0.47 -29.28 6.79
CA PRO A 289 0.47 -27.98 7.43
C PRO A 289 1.04 -28.03 8.84
N ILE A 290 1.81 -27.00 9.19
CA ILE A 290 2.30 -26.74 10.56
C ILE A 290 1.11 -26.44 11.47
N SER A 291 0.19 -25.63 10.97
CA SER A 291 -1.06 -25.30 11.61
C SER A 291 -2.14 -25.11 10.56
N ASN A 292 -3.38 -25.40 10.96
CA ASN A 292 -4.55 -25.22 10.12
C ASN A 292 -5.67 -24.60 10.96
N SER A 293 -6.28 -23.54 10.44
CA SER A 293 -7.43 -22.87 11.04
C SER A 293 -8.45 -22.59 9.96
N LYS A 294 -9.62 -23.23 10.07
CA LYS A 294 -10.66 -23.22 9.04
C LYS A 294 -10.08 -23.71 7.69
N ASN A 295 -9.98 -22.81 6.73
CA ASN A 295 -9.49 -23.03 5.38
C ASN A 295 -8.14 -22.33 5.12
N VAL A 296 -7.43 -21.96 6.19
CA VAL A 296 -6.13 -21.28 6.15
C VAL A 296 -5.08 -22.17 6.81
N SER A 297 -4.02 -22.45 6.07
CA SER A 297 -2.95 -23.38 6.43
C SER A 297 -1.58 -22.69 6.38
N LEU A 298 -0.75 -22.95 7.38
CA LEU A 298 0.67 -22.56 7.38
C LEU A 298 1.49 -23.74 6.88
N LEU A 299 2.20 -23.56 5.77
CA LEU A 299 2.95 -24.61 5.07
C LEU A 299 4.45 -24.32 5.13
N LYS A 300 5.25 -25.38 5.06
CA LYS A 300 6.70 -25.29 4.84
C LYS A 300 7.01 -25.52 3.38
N TYR A 301 7.95 -24.77 2.86
CA TYR A 301 8.62 -25.10 1.61
C TYR A 301 10.12 -24.97 1.82
N TYR A 302 10.91 -25.58 0.93
CA TYR A 302 12.36 -25.55 1.05
C TYR A 302 12.99 -25.12 -0.26
N VAL A 303 14.04 -24.33 -0.14
CA VAL A 303 14.93 -23.93 -1.24
C VAL A 303 16.34 -24.35 -0.86
N ASN A 304 16.90 -25.36 -1.53
CA ASN A 304 18.19 -25.98 -1.19
C ASN A 304 18.27 -26.34 0.31
N ASP A 305 17.29 -27.12 0.79
CA ASP A 305 17.17 -27.53 2.21
C ASP A 305 16.87 -26.42 3.22
N ASN A 306 16.89 -25.15 2.84
CA ASN A 306 16.52 -24.06 3.73
C ASN A 306 15.00 -24.00 3.91
N GLU A 307 14.53 -24.25 5.13
CA GLU A 307 13.11 -24.14 5.51
C GLU A 307 12.64 -22.68 5.38
N GLN A 308 11.54 -22.48 4.65
CA GLN A 308 10.81 -21.23 4.54
C GLN A 308 9.32 -21.48 4.74
N LEU A 309 8.56 -20.42 5.02
CA LEU A 309 7.15 -20.53 5.37
C LEU A 309 6.27 -19.74 4.41
N LEU A 310 5.11 -20.31 4.11
CA LEU A 310 4.05 -19.62 3.41
C LEU A 310 2.72 -19.92 4.09
N ILE A 311 1.83 -18.94 4.11
CA ILE A 311 0.46 -19.12 4.54
C ILE A 311 -0.43 -19.17 3.31
N LYS A 312 -1.32 -20.17 3.25
CA LYS A 312 -2.24 -20.41 2.14
C LYS A 312 -3.66 -20.50 2.65
N ALA A 313 -4.59 -19.75 2.06
CA ALA A 313 -6.01 -20.00 2.21
C ALA A 313 -6.59 -20.62 0.92
N GLU A 314 -7.52 -21.56 1.06
CA GLU A 314 -8.11 -22.29 -0.07
C GLU A 314 -9.63 -22.37 0.10
N SER A 315 -10.39 -22.01 -0.94
CA SER A 315 -11.80 -22.34 -1.09
C SER A 315 -11.94 -23.52 -2.08
N GLN A 316 -13.16 -23.91 -2.42
CA GLN A 316 -13.35 -24.96 -3.44
C GLN A 316 -12.79 -24.56 -4.81
N LYS A 317 -12.78 -23.26 -5.13
CA LYS A 317 -12.49 -22.75 -6.47
C LYS A 317 -11.31 -21.77 -6.53
N SER A 318 -10.90 -21.24 -5.38
CA SER A 318 -9.92 -20.16 -5.30
C SER A 318 -8.89 -20.44 -4.20
N SER A 319 -7.74 -19.81 -4.33
CA SER A 319 -6.67 -19.92 -3.34
C SER A 319 -5.91 -18.61 -3.28
N ILE A 320 -5.39 -18.29 -2.10
CA ILE A 320 -4.50 -17.16 -1.88
C ILE A 320 -3.30 -17.60 -1.08
N ALA A 321 -2.14 -17.01 -1.33
CA ALA A 321 -0.94 -17.29 -0.54
C ALA A 321 -0.05 -16.06 -0.39
N CYS A 322 0.69 -16.01 0.72
CA CYS A 322 1.80 -15.08 0.93
C CYS A 322 2.93 -15.70 1.74
N PHE A 323 4.11 -15.08 1.65
CA PHE A 323 5.29 -15.53 2.40
C PHE A 323 5.28 -14.99 3.83
N VAL A 324 5.85 -15.79 4.73
CA VAL A 324 5.93 -15.53 6.16
C VAL A 324 7.32 -15.87 6.66
N GLN A 325 7.83 -15.10 7.61
CA GLN A 325 9.07 -15.45 8.32
C GLN A 325 8.83 -15.52 9.83
N LYS A 326 9.62 -16.36 10.51
CA LYS A 326 9.69 -16.37 11.97
C LYS A 326 10.56 -15.19 12.41
N LYS A 327 10.04 -14.31 13.27
CA LYS A 327 10.80 -13.26 13.94
C LYS A 327 10.91 -13.60 15.41
N GLN A 328 12.14 -13.73 15.90
CA GLN A 328 12.39 -13.92 17.32
C GLN A 328 12.46 -12.56 18.03
N GLU A 329 11.57 -12.34 18.99
CA GLU A 329 11.61 -11.20 19.90
C GLU A 329 11.69 -11.74 21.33
N GLY A 330 12.93 -11.84 21.85
CA GLY A 330 13.21 -12.48 23.13
C GLY A 330 12.87 -13.97 23.11
N ASN A 331 12.01 -14.42 24.03
CA ASN A 331 11.56 -15.81 24.13
C ASN A 331 10.31 -16.13 23.29
N VAL A 332 9.74 -15.14 22.59
CA VAL A 332 8.53 -15.30 21.78
C VAL A 332 8.91 -15.34 20.30
N THR A 333 8.41 -16.35 19.58
CA THR A 333 8.53 -16.43 18.12
C THR A 333 7.24 -15.92 17.50
N ASN A 334 7.30 -14.75 16.87
CA ASN A 334 6.19 -14.18 16.10
C ASN A 334 6.32 -14.55 14.62
N LEU A 335 5.22 -14.47 13.90
CA LEU A 335 5.17 -14.68 12.45
C LEU A 335 4.94 -13.34 11.74
N ASP A 336 5.84 -12.99 10.84
CA ASP A 336 5.82 -11.74 10.09
C ASP A 336 5.44 -12.00 8.64
N ILE A 337 4.47 -11.24 8.12
CA ILE A 337 4.18 -11.23 6.68
C ILE A 337 5.36 -10.57 5.95
N ILE A 338 5.86 -11.17 4.87
CA ILE A 338 6.97 -10.64 4.07
C ILE A 338 6.44 -9.89 2.85
N GLN A 339 7.15 -8.83 2.45
CA GLN A 339 6.88 -8.14 1.19
C GLN A 339 7.18 -9.06 0.00
N MET A 340 6.25 -9.16 -0.94
CA MET A 340 6.41 -9.97 -2.16
C MET A 340 7.40 -9.30 -3.13
N ASP A 341 8.17 -10.12 -3.85
CA ASP A 341 9.05 -9.67 -4.94
C ASP A 341 8.22 -9.02 -6.06
N SER A 342 8.66 -7.85 -6.54
CA SER A 342 7.99 -7.09 -7.60
C SER A 342 7.88 -7.83 -8.94
N ASN A 343 8.66 -8.89 -9.14
CA ASN A 343 8.62 -9.74 -10.33
C ASN A 343 7.50 -10.79 -10.30
N VAL A 344 6.84 -10.99 -9.16
CA VAL A 344 5.73 -11.94 -9.03
C VAL A 344 4.41 -11.23 -9.32
N PRO A 345 3.61 -11.68 -10.30
CA PRO A 345 2.29 -11.09 -10.54
C PRO A 345 1.31 -11.49 -9.43
N ASN A 346 0.32 -10.66 -9.14
CA ASN A 346 -0.67 -10.98 -8.11
C ASN A 346 -1.73 -12.00 -8.55
N PHE A 347 -1.87 -12.28 -9.85
CA PHE A 347 -2.93 -13.17 -10.35
C PHE A 347 -2.36 -14.37 -11.09
N PHE A 348 -2.85 -15.55 -10.72
CA PHE A 348 -2.44 -16.85 -11.25
C PHE A 348 -3.67 -17.61 -11.76
N VAL A 349 -3.44 -18.43 -12.79
CA VAL A 349 -4.34 -19.49 -13.24
C VAL A 349 -3.51 -20.76 -13.23
N ASP A 350 -3.31 -21.28 -12.02
CA ASP A 350 -2.28 -22.24 -11.55
C ASP A 350 -0.84 -21.78 -11.70
N TYR A 351 -0.59 -20.98 -12.74
CA TYR A 351 0.68 -20.38 -13.10
C TYR A 351 0.55 -18.85 -13.23
N PRO A 352 1.65 -18.10 -13.13
CA PRO A 352 1.64 -16.63 -13.15
C PRO A 352 1.03 -16.04 -14.44
N LEU A 353 0.17 -15.02 -14.31
CA LEU A 353 -0.28 -14.21 -15.45
C LEU A 353 0.72 -13.10 -15.78
N ILE A 354 1.66 -13.43 -16.66
CA ILE A 354 2.78 -12.56 -17.03
C ILE A 354 2.31 -11.38 -17.88
N GLY A 355 2.66 -10.16 -17.43
CA GLY A 355 2.26 -8.90 -18.07
C GLY A 355 1.03 -8.27 -17.42
N SER A 356 0.49 -8.87 -16.35
CA SER A 356 -0.54 -8.23 -15.52
C SER A 356 0.07 -7.07 -14.70
N THR A 357 -0.72 -6.02 -14.47
CA THR A 357 -0.26 -4.87 -13.70
C THR A 357 -0.10 -5.26 -12.23
N PRO A 358 1.09 -5.04 -11.64
CA PRO A 358 1.32 -5.39 -10.25
C PRO A 358 0.44 -4.54 -9.35
N SER A 359 -0.28 -5.20 -8.46
CA SER A 359 -0.91 -4.56 -7.31
C SER A 359 0.13 -4.62 -6.19
N ASN A 360 0.39 -3.52 -5.49
CA ASN A 360 1.41 -3.49 -4.43
C ASN A 360 0.92 -4.16 -3.13
N ILE A 361 0.36 -5.37 -3.27
CA ILE A 361 -0.10 -6.26 -2.22
C ILE A 361 0.78 -7.51 -2.20
N SER A 362 1.18 -7.96 -1.01
CA SER A 362 2.03 -9.14 -0.86
C SER A 362 1.22 -10.43 -0.82
N VAL A 363 0.24 -10.56 -1.71
CA VAL A 363 -0.61 -11.76 -1.84
C VAL A 363 -0.72 -12.14 -3.31
N VAL A 364 -0.63 -13.44 -3.57
CA VAL A 364 -0.96 -14.05 -4.85
C VAL A 364 -2.36 -14.65 -4.78
N PHE A 365 -3.22 -14.24 -5.71
CA PHE A 365 -4.56 -14.75 -5.94
C PHE A 365 -4.52 -15.77 -7.06
N ASN A 366 -5.06 -16.96 -6.82
CA ASN A 366 -5.10 -18.04 -7.79
C ASN A 366 -6.49 -18.65 -7.87
N SER A 367 -6.97 -18.92 -9.09
CA SER A 367 -8.12 -19.78 -9.32
C SER A 367 -7.95 -20.51 -10.63
N HIS A 368 -8.17 -21.83 -10.58
CA HIS A 368 -8.17 -22.68 -11.76
C HIS A 368 -9.33 -22.35 -12.71
N ILE A 369 -10.40 -21.67 -12.25
CA ILE A 369 -11.59 -21.39 -13.08
C ILE A 369 -11.42 -20.17 -13.97
N PHE A 370 -10.49 -19.26 -13.64
CA PHE A 370 -10.28 -18.02 -14.40
C PHE A 370 -10.13 -18.27 -15.90
N TYR A 371 -10.71 -17.38 -16.71
CA TYR A 371 -10.53 -17.30 -18.16
C TYR A 371 -9.54 -16.18 -18.51
N PRO A 372 -8.24 -16.49 -18.64
CA PRO A 372 -7.27 -15.53 -19.14
C PRO A 372 -7.46 -15.28 -20.64
N ASN A 373 -6.88 -14.19 -21.14
CA ASN A 373 -6.70 -14.01 -22.58
C ASN A 373 -5.69 -15.04 -23.14
N GLU A 374 -5.62 -15.18 -24.46
CA GLU A 374 -4.72 -16.14 -25.13
C GLU A 374 -3.24 -15.89 -24.80
N LYS A 375 -2.87 -14.61 -24.64
CA LYS A 375 -1.52 -14.18 -24.24
C LYS A 375 -1.21 -14.44 -22.76
N ARG A 376 -2.19 -14.86 -21.95
CA ARG A 376 -2.10 -15.02 -20.48
C ARG A 376 -1.55 -13.79 -19.75
N SER A 377 -1.79 -12.60 -20.30
CA SER A 377 -1.35 -11.33 -19.74
C SER A 377 -2.43 -10.62 -18.91
N GLY A 378 -3.66 -11.12 -18.95
CA GLY A 378 -4.75 -10.52 -18.18
C GLY A 378 -6.03 -11.34 -18.19
N ILE A 379 -6.94 -10.90 -17.31
CA ILE A 379 -8.27 -11.47 -17.11
C ILE A 379 -9.28 -10.40 -17.51
N CYS A 380 -10.15 -10.73 -18.46
CA CYS A 380 -11.23 -9.81 -18.86
C CYS A 380 -12.33 -9.80 -17.79
N LEU A 381 -12.76 -8.61 -17.36
CA LEU A 381 -13.79 -8.42 -16.34
C LEU A 381 -15.03 -7.68 -16.84
N ASP A 382 -15.03 -7.16 -18.08
CA ASP A 382 -16.18 -6.47 -18.64
C ASP A 382 -17.30 -7.48 -18.97
N GLN A 383 -18.32 -7.51 -18.13
CA GLN A 383 -19.43 -8.46 -18.23
C GLN A 383 -20.24 -8.34 -19.52
N ASN A 384 -20.15 -7.19 -20.20
CA ASN A 384 -20.78 -6.99 -21.50
C ASN A 384 -20.08 -7.79 -22.61
N LEU A 385 -18.83 -8.21 -22.40
CA LEU A 385 -18.04 -9.02 -23.34
C LEU A 385 -18.34 -10.53 -23.22
N GLY A 386 -19.37 -10.89 -22.46
CA GLY A 386 -19.95 -12.24 -22.47
C GLY A 386 -19.64 -13.08 -21.22
N PHE A 387 -19.94 -14.37 -21.35
CA PHE A 387 -19.89 -15.38 -20.28
C PHE A 387 -18.58 -15.42 -19.49
N LYS A 388 -17.44 -15.48 -20.18
CA LYS A 388 -16.11 -15.63 -19.56
C LYS A 388 -15.80 -14.50 -18.57
N ALA A 389 -16.18 -13.28 -18.93
CA ALA A 389 -15.97 -12.11 -18.08
C ALA A 389 -16.88 -12.11 -16.84
N LYS A 390 -18.11 -12.63 -16.96
CA LYS A 390 -19.02 -12.83 -15.80
C LYS A 390 -18.42 -13.81 -14.80
N ILE A 391 -17.91 -14.95 -15.26
CA ILE A 391 -17.24 -15.95 -14.40
C ILE A 391 -16.02 -15.34 -13.72
N ASN A 392 -15.17 -14.65 -14.45
CA ASN A 392 -14.02 -13.96 -13.86
C ASN A 392 -14.45 -12.97 -12.76
N GLY A 393 -15.55 -12.24 -12.97
CA GLY A 393 -16.14 -11.36 -11.96
C GLY A 393 -16.59 -12.09 -10.69
N LEU A 394 -17.23 -13.25 -10.82
CA LEU A 394 -17.63 -14.08 -9.68
C LEU A 394 -16.40 -14.62 -8.92
N VAL A 395 -15.35 -15.08 -9.63
CA VAL A 395 -14.10 -15.52 -9.02
C VAL A 395 -13.44 -14.38 -8.22
N MET A 396 -13.45 -13.14 -8.73
CA MET A 396 -12.93 -11.98 -7.98
C MET A 396 -13.69 -11.74 -6.67
N GLN A 397 -15.02 -11.93 -6.66
CA GLN A 397 -15.82 -11.81 -5.44
C GLN A 397 -15.52 -12.96 -4.45
N ASP A 398 -15.33 -14.18 -4.93
CA ASP A 398 -14.92 -15.32 -4.08
C ASP A 398 -13.55 -15.08 -3.45
N LEU A 399 -12.58 -14.60 -4.23
CA LEU A 399 -11.25 -14.21 -3.74
C LEU A 399 -11.32 -13.12 -2.66
N ALA A 400 -12.24 -12.15 -2.80
CA ALA A 400 -12.45 -11.11 -1.79
C ALA A 400 -12.98 -11.69 -0.47
N LYS A 401 -13.93 -12.64 -0.54
CA LYS A 401 -14.45 -13.36 0.63
C LYS A 401 -13.35 -14.21 1.29
N LEU A 402 -12.57 -14.94 0.49
CA LEU A 402 -11.45 -15.75 0.95
C LEU A 402 -10.37 -14.90 1.62
N PHE A 403 -10.06 -13.73 1.07
CA PHE A 403 -9.13 -12.77 1.67
C PHE A 403 -9.62 -12.28 3.05
N SER A 404 -10.92 -12.01 3.19
CA SER A 404 -11.50 -11.61 4.48
C SER A 404 -11.30 -12.68 5.56
N GLN A 405 -11.54 -13.96 5.22
CA GLN A 405 -11.32 -15.09 6.12
C GLN A 405 -9.85 -15.28 6.46
N PHE A 406 -8.98 -15.14 5.45
CA PHE A 406 -7.54 -15.18 5.63
C PHE A 406 -7.05 -14.10 6.59
N LEU A 407 -7.49 -12.85 6.41
CA LEU A 407 -7.11 -11.74 7.27
C LEU A 407 -7.57 -11.97 8.72
N ASP A 408 -8.76 -12.54 8.94
CA ASP A 408 -9.23 -12.91 10.28
C ASP A 408 -8.28 -13.89 10.97
N VAL A 409 -7.81 -14.93 10.25
CA VAL A 409 -6.87 -15.91 10.79
C VAL A 409 -5.49 -15.29 11.06
N VAL A 410 -4.99 -14.43 10.16
CA VAL A 410 -3.73 -13.69 10.34
C VAL A 410 -3.77 -12.86 11.63
N ILE A 411 -4.88 -12.15 11.88
CA ILE A 411 -5.05 -11.30 13.05
C ILE A 411 -5.19 -12.14 14.33
N GLN A 412 -6.01 -13.19 14.30
CA GLN A 412 -6.26 -14.08 15.44
C GLN A 412 -4.99 -14.78 15.91
N ASN A 413 -4.12 -15.17 14.99
CA ASN A 413 -2.84 -15.80 15.30
C ASN A 413 -1.71 -14.79 15.58
N GLY A 414 -2.02 -13.49 15.65
CA GLY A 414 -1.05 -12.48 16.08
C GLY A 414 0.06 -12.19 15.08
N PHE A 415 -0.15 -12.43 13.78
CA PHE A 415 0.85 -12.10 12.77
C PHE A 415 1.16 -10.59 12.78
N SER A 416 2.43 -10.26 12.52
CA SER A 416 2.92 -8.88 12.44
C SER A 416 3.14 -8.45 10.98
N SER A 417 3.50 -7.17 10.77
CA SER A 417 3.75 -6.59 9.44
C SER A 417 2.57 -6.69 8.47
N ILE A 418 1.34 -6.61 9.01
CA ILE A 418 0.07 -6.67 8.25
C ILE A 418 -0.02 -5.60 7.15
N HIS A 419 0.72 -4.50 7.28
CA HIS A 419 0.78 -3.45 6.25
C HIS A 419 1.29 -3.96 4.89
N HIS A 420 2.03 -5.07 4.82
CA HIS A 420 2.41 -5.70 3.54
C HIS A 420 1.22 -6.29 2.77
N LEU A 421 0.09 -6.52 3.43
CA LEU A 421 -1.16 -7.00 2.83
C LEU A 421 -2.06 -5.85 2.33
N ARG A 422 -1.65 -4.58 2.47
CA ARG A 422 -2.41 -3.45 1.98
C ARG A 422 -2.43 -3.44 0.45
N LEU A 423 -3.55 -3.04 -0.13
CA LEU A 423 -3.65 -2.76 -1.56
C LEU A 423 -3.13 -1.35 -1.83
N SER A 424 -2.27 -1.19 -2.84
CA SER A 424 -1.94 0.11 -3.42
C SER A 424 -1.81 -0.05 -4.93
N ILE A 425 -2.48 0.83 -5.68
CA ILE A 425 -2.55 0.78 -7.14
C ILE A 425 -2.03 2.10 -7.68
N ASN A 426 -0.91 2.03 -8.40
CA ASN A 426 -0.47 3.15 -9.21
C ASN A 426 -1.27 3.14 -10.53
N SER A 427 -2.12 4.16 -10.70
CA SER A 427 -2.74 4.57 -11.97
C SER A 427 -3.30 3.44 -12.87
N LEU A 428 -4.53 3.01 -12.61
CA LEU A 428 -5.31 2.24 -13.60
C LEU A 428 -6.59 3.02 -13.95
N ASN A 429 -6.59 3.68 -15.10
CA ASN A 429 -7.69 4.53 -15.59
C ASN A 429 -8.70 3.83 -16.53
N ASP A 430 -8.58 2.51 -16.75
CA ASP A 430 -9.46 1.77 -17.67
C ASP A 430 -10.71 1.17 -16.97
N ASN A 431 -11.78 0.90 -17.71
CA ASN A 431 -13.03 0.30 -17.22
C ASN A 431 -12.83 -1.06 -16.52
N SER A 432 -11.90 -1.88 -16.98
CA SER A 432 -11.51 -3.14 -16.32
C SER A 432 -11.03 -2.91 -14.87
N SER A 433 -10.40 -1.76 -14.62
CA SER A 433 -9.95 -1.38 -13.28
C SER A 433 -11.12 -1.03 -12.36
N ARG A 434 -12.21 -0.46 -12.88
CA ARG A 434 -13.42 -0.15 -12.09
C ARG A 434 -14.11 -1.40 -11.57
N ILE A 435 -14.22 -2.43 -12.41
CA ILE A 435 -14.85 -3.70 -12.03
C ILE A 435 -13.96 -4.45 -11.02
N LEU A 436 -12.66 -4.50 -11.26
CA LEU A 436 -11.69 -5.06 -10.30
C LEU A 436 -11.77 -4.35 -8.94
N ARG A 437 -11.83 -3.01 -8.95
CA ARG A 437 -12.02 -2.20 -7.75
C ARG A 437 -13.30 -2.57 -7.02
N THR A 438 -14.39 -2.79 -7.75
CA THR A 438 -15.71 -3.07 -7.16
C THR A 438 -15.78 -4.48 -6.57
N TYR A 439 -15.28 -5.50 -7.28
CA TYR A 439 -15.44 -6.89 -6.87
C TYR A 439 -14.36 -7.41 -5.92
N LEU A 440 -13.14 -6.87 -5.99
CA LEU A 440 -12.03 -7.34 -5.17
C LEU A 440 -11.54 -6.27 -4.19
N PHE A 441 -11.17 -5.08 -4.66
CA PHE A 441 -10.46 -4.13 -3.81
C PHE A 441 -11.34 -3.44 -2.77
N GLU A 442 -12.53 -2.98 -3.16
CA GLU A 442 -13.46 -2.30 -2.28
C GLU A 442 -13.88 -3.18 -1.08
N PRO A 443 -14.25 -4.47 -1.26
CA PRO A 443 -14.49 -5.36 -0.13
C PRO A 443 -13.26 -5.55 0.78
N ILE A 444 -12.08 -5.71 0.19
CA ILE A 444 -10.83 -5.87 0.95
C ILE A 444 -10.52 -4.61 1.77
N ILE A 445 -10.59 -3.42 1.16
CA ILE A 445 -10.37 -2.13 1.83
C ILE A 445 -11.37 -1.95 2.97
N LYS A 446 -12.67 -2.18 2.73
CA LYS A 446 -13.70 -2.12 3.79
C LYS A 446 -13.40 -3.05 4.95
N LYS A 447 -12.91 -4.26 4.67
CA LYS A 447 -12.46 -5.20 5.70
C LYS A 447 -11.28 -4.64 6.48
N PHE A 448 -10.22 -4.15 5.83
CA PHE A 448 -9.09 -3.50 6.51
C PHE A 448 -9.52 -2.34 7.41
N VAL A 449 -10.38 -1.46 6.90
CA VAL A 449 -10.83 -0.25 7.59
C VAL A 449 -11.63 -0.57 8.86
N SER A 450 -12.45 -1.61 8.81
CA SER A 450 -13.34 -2.03 9.90
C SER A 450 -12.71 -3.01 10.89
N THR A 451 -11.53 -3.57 10.59
CA THR A 451 -10.91 -4.59 11.45
C THR A 451 -9.87 -3.95 12.39
N LYS A 452 -9.80 -4.46 13.63
CA LYS A 452 -8.82 -4.03 14.64
C LYS A 452 -7.41 -4.54 14.32
N ILE A 453 -6.72 -3.88 13.40
CA ILE A 453 -5.39 -4.28 12.90
C ILE A 453 -4.26 -3.34 13.32
N ILE A 454 -4.58 -2.10 13.70
CA ILE A 454 -3.57 -1.08 13.98
C ILE A 454 -3.13 -1.20 15.42
N GLU A 455 -1.83 -1.40 15.61
CA GLU A 455 -1.20 -1.40 16.93
C GLU A 455 -1.25 0.01 17.51
N LEU A 456 -1.80 0.11 18.72
CA LEU A 456 -1.79 1.33 19.52
C LEU A 456 -0.57 1.36 20.44
N GLN A 457 -0.22 2.55 20.91
CA GLN A 457 0.73 2.69 22.00
C GLN A 457 0.15 2.14 23.32
N GLY A 458 0.98 1.45 24.13
CA GLY A 458 0.58 0.94 25.44
C GLY A 458 0.09 -0.51 25.42
N CYS A 459 -1.01 -0.80 24.71
CA CYS A 459 -1.45 -2.18 24.41
C CYS A 459 -2.72 -2.18 23.53
N GLY A 460 -2.90 -3.22 22.72
CA GLY A 460 -4.14 -3.49 21.98
C GLY A 460 -4.11 -3.09 20.51
N ARG A 461 -5.25 -3.28 19.84
CA ARG A 461 -5.44 -2.96 18.41
C ARG A 461 -6.71 -2.14 18.20
N ALA A 462 -6.66 -1.22 17.25
CA ALA A 462 -7.79 -0.39 16.83
C ALA A 462 -8.11 -0.52 15.34
N GLU A 463 -9.33 -0.13 14.99
CA GLU A 463 -9.80 -0.01 13.61
C GLU A 463 -9.15 1.19 12.94
N LEU A 464 -8.71 1.03 11.69
CA LEU A 464 -8.00 2.07 10.95
C LEU A 464 -8.83 3.36 10.75
N LYS A 465 -10.17 3.26 10.69
CA LYS A 465 -11.06 4.46 10.64
C LYS A 465 -11.14 5.25 11.95
N ASN A 466 -10.68 4.69 13.07
CA ASN A 466 -10.80 5.35 14.38
C ASN A 466 -9.48 5.92 14.88
N ILE A 467 -8.34 5.50 14.31
CA ILE A 467 -7.03 5.92 14.81
C ILE A 467 -6.74 7.40 14.61
N LYS A 468 -5.82 7.90 15.41
CA LYS A 468 -5.13 9.18 15.24
C LYS A 468 -3.72 8.92 14.74
N ILE A 469 -3.33 9.61 13.67
CA ILE A 469 -2.01 9.51 13.05
C ILE A 469 -1.42 10.91 12.84
N PRO A 470 -0.16 11.15 13.24
CA PRO A 470 0.50 12.44 13.01
C PRO A 470 0.69 12.70 11.51
N ASP A 471 0.22 13.86 11.02
CA ASP A 471 0.34 14.30 9.63
C ASP A 471 1.17 15.59 9.55
N ILE A 472 2.35 15.50 8.93
CA ILE A 472 3.22 16.66 8.69
C ILE A 472 2.98 17.31 7.32
N SER A 473 1.88 16.96 6.65
CA SER A 473 1.49 17.38 5.29
C SER A 473 2.41 16.91 4.16
N GLU A 474 3.23 15.88 4.42
CA GLU A 474 4.10 15.24 3.42
C GLU A 474 3.51 13.90 2.98
N ARG A 475 3.21 13.77 1.68
CA ARG A 475 2.61 12.53 1.14
C ARG A 475 3.54 11.32 1.26
N ASN A 476 4.83 11.54 1.07
CA ASN A 476 5.86 10.50 1.07
C ASN A 476 6.88 10.80 2.15
N LEU A 477 6.61 10.32 3.37
CA LEU A 477 7.56 10.43 4.47
C LEU A 477 8.87 9.73 4.10
N LYS A 478 9.99 10.36 4.41
CA LYS A 478 11.36 9.87 4.24
C LYS A 478 12.07 9.84 5.60
N PRO A 479 13.21 9.14 5.74
CA PRO A 479 13.95 9.10 7.01
C PRO A 479 14.28 10.49 7.60
N GLU A 480 14.49 11.51 6.76
CA GLU A 480 14.68 12.90 7.19
C GLU A 480 13.49 13.51 7.95
N ASN A 481 12.28 13.00 7.72
CA ASN A 481 11.07 13.44 8.41
C ASN A 481 10.86 12.76 9.77
N GLN A 482 11.66 11.74 10.11
CA GLN A 482 11.44 10.88 11.28
C GLN A 482 11.27 11.69 12.56
N GLN A 483 12.21 12.59 12.85
CA GLN A 483 12.16 13.34 14.10
C GLN A 483 10.93 14.24 14.17
N GLN A 484 10.53 14.87 13.06
CA GLN A 484 9.37 15.76 13.03
C GLN A 484 8.07 14.99 13.30
N VAL A 485 7.91 13.81 12.69
CA VAL A 485 6.75 12.95 12.90
C VAL A 485 6.67 12.47 14.35
N ILE A 486 7.81 12.11 14.95
CA ILE A 486 7.86 11.66 16.34
C ILE A 486 7.61 12.81 17.33
N ASP A 487 8.17 14.00 17.07
CA ASP A 487 7.90 15.18 17.91
C ASP A 487 6.40 15.55 17.87
N LEU A 488 5.77 15.49 16.69
CA LEU A 488 4.32 15.67 16.56
C LEU A 488 3.56 14.56 17.31
N TRP A 489 3.98 13.31 17.17
CA TRP A 489 3.40 12.18 17.88
C TRP A 489 3.42 12.40 19.40
N GLU A 490 4.51 12.93 19.96
CA GLU A 490 4.63 13.22 21.40
C GLU A 490 3.63 14.27 21.87
N ILE A 491 3.40 15.31 21.07
CA ILE A 491 2.36 16.32 21.33
C ILE A 491 0.97 15.67 21.34
N LEU A 492 0.68 14.82 20.35
CA LEU A 492 -0.60 14.10 20.28
C LEU A 492 -0.79 13.15 21.47
N ASN A 493 0.29 12.55 21.96
CA ASN A 493 0.25 11.67 23.12
C ASN A 493 -0.16 12.41 24.40
N ILE A 494 0.24 13.67 24.57
CA ILE A 494 -0.17 14.49 25.73
C ILE A 494 -1.69 14.71 25.70
N ILE A 495 -2.24 15.06 24.53
CA ILE A 495 -3.67 15.37 24.37
C ILE A 495 -4.53 14.10 24.48
N TYR A 496 -4.13 13.04 23.79
CA TYR A 496 -4.97 11.84 23.66
C TYR A 496 -4.65 10.77 24.71
N LYS A 497 -3.56 10.87 25.48
CA LYS A 497 -3.19 9.90 26.53
C LYS A 497 -3.16 8.46 26.01
N ASN A 498 -2.58 8.24 24.83
CA ASN A 498 -2.59 7.01 24.03
C ASN A 498 -3.95 6.57 23.44
N ASP A 499 -5.05 7.29 23.69
CA ASP A 499 -6.36 6.93 23.17
C ASP A 499 -6.38 6.97 21.64
N LEU A 500 -6.55 5.80 21.03
CA LEU A 500 -6.57 5.58 19.58
C LEU A 500 -5.32 6.10 18.83
N LEU A 501 -4.23 6.44 19.54
CA LEU A 501 -3.00 6.93 18.95
C LEU A 501 -2.16 5.75 18.47
N ILE A 502 -1.77 5.80 17.19
CA ILE A 502 -0.93 4.77 16.56
C ILE A 502 0.38 4.56 17.34
N LYS A 503 0.90 3.33 17.36
CA LYS A 503 2.19 2.98 17.97
C LYS A 503 3.31 3.97 17.60
N ARG A 504 4.15 4.33 18.59
CA ARG A 504 5.31 5.22 18.41
C ARG A 504 6.46 4.53 17.67
N ASP A 505 6.29 4.32 16.38
CA ASP A 505 7.30 3.78 15.48
C ASP A 505 7.19 4.49 14.12
N PHE A 506 8.29 5.13 13.69
CA PHE A 506 8.27 5.95 12.48
C PHE A 506 7.98 5.13 11.23
N LEU A 507 8.59 3.94 11.08
CA LEU A 507 8.37 3.10 9.90
C LEU A 507 6.93 2.57 9.89
N TYR A 508 6.40 2.24 11.07
CA TYR A 508 4.99 1.85 11.22
C TYR A 508 4.04 2.99 10.82
N ILE A 509 4.28 4.21 11.30
CA ILE A 509 3.52 5.41 10.94
C ILE A 509 3.63 5.69 9.43
N GLN A 510 4.83 5.63 8.88
CA GLN A 510 5.10 5.81 7.45
C GLN A 510 4.31 4.83 6.58
N ASN A 511 4.24 3.57 6.98
CA ASN A 511 3.48 2.55 6.26
C ASN A 511 1.96 2.76 6.33
N TRP A 512 1.43 3.29 7.43
CA TRP A 512 -0.02 3.50 7.55
C TRP A 512 -0.50 4.86 7.05
N ILE A 513 0.28 5.94 7.17
CA ILE A 513 -0.18 7.27 6.74
C ILE A 513 -0.46 7.34 5.24
N GLN A 514 0.27 6.58 4.44
CA GLN A 514 0.12 6.54 2.98
C GLN A 514 -1.30 6.16 2.53
N VAL A 515 -2.00 5.30 3.29
CA VAL A 515 -3.37 4.88 2.94
C VAL A 515 -4.36 6.04 3.00
N PHE A 516 -4.09 7.08 3.79
CA PHE A 516 -4.95 8.26 3.85
C PHE A 516 -4.78 9.22 2.66
N TYR A 517 -3.70 9.06 1.88
CA TYR A 517 -3.51 9.80 0.63
C TYR A 517 -3.92 9.00 -0.62
N ASP A 518 -4.14 7.69 -0.48
CA ASP A 518 -4.60 6.84 -1.58
C ASP A 518 -6.10 7.09 -1.88
N PRO A 519 -6.49 7.39 -3.13
CA PRO A 519 -7.88 7.71 -3.47
C PRO A 519 -8.90 6.61 -3.13
N ASP A 520 -8.52 5.34 -3.24
CA ASP A 520 -9.41 4.21 -2.98
C ASP A 520 -9.69 4.02 -1.49
N TRP A 521 -8.70 4.35 -0.67
CA TRP A 521 -8.76 4.24 0.78
C TRP A 521 -9.35 5.49 1.43
N ASN A 522 -8.95 6.69 0.97
CA ASN A 522 -9.30 7.97 1.59
C ASN A 522 -10.82 8.20 1.70
N LYS A 523 -11.61 7.68 0.75
CA LYS A 523 -13.09 7.76 0.80
C LYS A 523 -13.73 7.04 2.00
N HIS A 524 -12.97 6.16 2.68
CA HIS A 524 -13.42 5.41 3.85
C HIS A 524 -12.99 6.04 5.18
N PHE A 525 -12.26 7.16 5.16
CA PHE A 525 -11.73 7.82 6.36
C PHE A 525 -12.39 9.16 6.64
N GLN A 526 -12.28 9.60 7.89
CA GLN A 526 -12.69 10.93 8.31
C GLN A 526 -11.48 11.86 8.29
N LYS A 527 -11.69 13.15 7.97
CA LYS A 527 -10.61 14.15 7.99
C LYS A 527 -9.88 14.21 9.34
N LYS A 528 -10.58 13.90 10.44
CA LYS A 528 -10.08 13.94 11.81
C LYS A 528 -9.09 12.82 12.18
N ASN A 529 -8.87 11.82 11.31
CA ASN A 529 -7.92 10.73 11.58
C ASN A 529 -6.47 11.21 11.50
N LYS A 530 -6.18 12.01 10.48
CA LYS A 530 -4.90 12.69 10.31
C LYS A 530 -4.91 13.95 11.16
N VAL A 531 -3.95 14.09 12.05
CA VAL A 531 -3.86 15.27 12.93
C VAL A 531 -2.58 16.00 12.59
N ALA A 532 -2.72 17.19 12.01
CA ALA A 532 -1.60 18.07 11.76
C ALA A 532 -1.42 19.05 12.93
N ILE A 533 -0.21 19.59 13.06
CA ILE A 533 0.06 20.64 14.05
C ILE A 533 -0.89 21.84 13.85
N LEU A 534 -1.21 22.18 12.60
CA LEU A 534 -2.10 23.30 12.26
C LEU A 534 -3.52 23.12 12.80
N ASP A 535 -4.02 21.89 12.93
CA ASP A 535 -5.35 21.63 13.50
C ASP A 535 -5.35 22.02 14.99
N ILE A 536 -4.31 21.61 15.73
CA ILE A 536 -4.12 21.96 17.14
C ILE A 536 -3.97 23.47 17.33
N LEU A 537 -3.20 24.14 16.46
CA LEU A 537 -3.01 25.59 16.55
C LEU A 537 -4.31 26.37 16.29
N LYS A 538 -5.17 25.89 15.38
CA LYS A 538 -6.48 26.49 15.12
C LYS A 538 -7.42 26.31 16.30
N ASP A 539 -7.43 25.13 16.91
CA ASP A 539 -8.21 24.88 18.10
C ASP A 539 -7.77 25.80 19.24
N LEU A 540 -6.46 25.91 19.50
CA LEU A 540 -5.90 26.83 20.49
C LEU A 540 -6.27 28.30 20.22
N ASN A 541 -6.20 28.76 18.97
CA ASN A 541 -6.52 30.13 18.61
C ASN A 541 -7.97 30.53 18.94
N ASN A 542 -8.89 29.57 18.99
CA ASN A 542 -10.29 29.79 19.34
C ASN A 542 -10.55 29.82 20.85
N LEU A 543 -9.55 29.50 21.68
CA LEU A 543 -9.66 29.46 23.14
C LEU A 543 -9.34 30.83 23.77
N GLY A 544 -9.91 31.08 24.96
CA GLY A 544 -9.75 32.34 25.67
C GLY A 544 -8.61 32.32 26.69
N ASN A 545 -8.52 31.27 27.49
CA ASN A 545 -7.62 31.17 28.65
C ASN A 545 -7.08 29.75 28.88
N VAL A 546 -6.20 29.58 29.88
CA VAL A 546 -5.57 28.30 30.26
C VAL A 546 -6.59 27.25 30.71
N GLU A 547 -7.68 27.63 31.38
CA GLU A 547 -8.76 26.71 31.79
C GLU A 547 -9.52 26.15 30.57
N ASP A 548 -9.69 26.97 29.52
CA ASP A 548 -10.25 26.54 28.24
C ASP A 548 -9.34 25.51 27.55
N ILE A 549 -8.01 25.69 27.61
CA ILE A 549 -7.04 24.68 27.10
C ILE A 549 -7.21 23.39 27.90
N GLN A 550 -7.25 23.49 29.22
CA GLN A 550 -7.33 22.34 30.11
C GLN A 550 -8.60 21.51 29.83
N SER A 551 -9.75 22.17 29.70
CA SER A 551 -11.03 21.52 29.41
C SER A 551 -11.12 20.97 27.99
N THR A 552 -10.61 21.69 26.98
CA THR A 552 -10.68 21.27 25.57
C THR A 552 -9.80 20.06 25.26
N PHE A 553 -8.57 20.05 25.79
CA PHE A 553 -7.60 18.97 25.55
C PHE A 553 -7.57 17.92 26.68
N ASN A 554 -8.51 17.99 27.63
CA ASN A 554 -8.67 17.05 28.74
C ASN A 554 -7.38 16.85 29.57
N LEU A 555 -6.68 17.95 29.84
CA LEU A 555 -5.44 17.98 30.61
C LEU A 555 -5.77 18.02 32.10
N SER A 556 -5.06 17.25 32.91
CA SER A 556 -5.45 17.00 34.31
C SER A 556 -4.89 18.04 35.28
N SER A 557 -3.88 18.81 34.89
CA SER A 557 -3.23 19.80 35.75
C SER A 557 -2.65 20.97 34.95
N TYR A 558 -2.39 22.08 35.64
CA TYR A 558 -1.68 23.24 35.09
C TYR A 558 -0.30 22.86 34.54
N SER A 559 0.41 21.94 35.20
CA SER A 559 1.72 21.45 34.77
C SER A 559 1.65 20.65 33.46
N GLU A 560 0.56 19.90 33.22
CA GLU A 560 0.32 19.26 31.93
C GLU A 560 0.08 20.30 30.82
N VAL A 561 -0.65 21.39 31.11
CA VAL A 561 -0.83 22.50 30.17
C VAL A 561 0.52 23.15 29.84
N GLN A 562 1.36 23.38 30.84
CA GLN A 562 2.72 23.89 30.63
C GLN A 562 3.54 22.98 29.72
N THR A 563 3.59 21.68 30.04
CA THR A 563 4.34 20.69 29.24
C THR A 563 3.83 20.62 27.80
N PHE A 564 2.50 20.68 27.62
CA PHE A 564 1.87 20.71 26.32
C PHE A 564 2.28 21.95 25.50
N MET A 565 2.14 23.14 26.08
CA MET A 565 2.48 24.40 25.41
C MET A 565 3.98 24.50 25.11
N GLU A 566 4.86 24.08 26.02
CA GLU A 566 6.30 24.00 25.77
C GLU A 566 6.63 23.08 24.60
N SER A 567 5.96 21.92 24.50
CA SER A 567 6.17 20.97 23.40
C SER A 567 5.75 21.58 22.06
N ILE A 568 4.62 22.30 22.02
CA ILE A 568 4.19 23.08 20.86
C ILE A 568 5.25 24.12 20.48
N TYR A 569 5.68 24.96 21.42
CA TYR A 569 6.67 26.01 21.13
C TYR A 569 8.00 25.45 20.61
N ARG A 570 8.51 24.36 21.20
CA ARG A 570 9.72 23.68 20.71
C ARG A 570 9.54 23.14 19.30
N TYR A 571 8.40 22.52 19.01
CA TYR A 571 8.09 22.01 17.68
C TYR A 571 8.08 23.14 16.63
N LEU A 572 7.43 24.25 16.93
CA LEU A 572 7.35 25.42 16.04
C LEU A 572 8.72 26.04 15.74
N VAL A 573 9.58 26.17 16.76
CA VAL A 573 10.93 26.73 16.58
C VAL A 573 11.84 25.79 15.80
N LYS A 574 11.72 24.48 16.00
CA LYS A 574 12.58 23.48 15.37
C LYS A 574 12.23 23.28 13.89
N TYR A 575 10.95 23.26 13.55
CA TYR A 575 10.46 22.94 12.20
C TYR A 575 9.94 24.19 11.48
N LYS A 576 10.86 25.12 11.19
CA LYS A 576 10.63 26.45 10.59
C LYS A 576 10.11 26.47 9.14
N ASN A 577 9.80 25.32 8.53
CA ASN A 577 9.52 25.20 7.09
C ASN A 577 8.05 25.40 6.69
N LEU A 578 7.17 25.65 7.64
CA LEU A 578 5.85 26.14 7.32
C LEU A 578 5.95 27.67 7.16
N THR A 579 5.09 28.21 6.32
CA THR A 579 4.63 29.60 6.17
C THR A 579 4.16 30.28 7.48
N LEU A 580 4.75 29.93 8.63
CA LEU A 580 4.30 30.21 10.00
C LEU A 580 4.71 31.57 10.54
N ASN A 581 5.72 32.23 9.97
CA ASN A 581 6.18 33.49 10.55
C ASN A 581 5.18 34.64 10.38
N GLU A 582 4.22 34.54 9.46
CA GLU A 582 3.15 35.54 9.32
C GLU A 582 1.85 35.05 9.97
N GLU A 583 1.39 33.82 9.70
CA GLU A 583 0.08 33.35 10.21
C GLU A 583 0.06 33.01 11.72
N ILE A 584 1.15 32.44 12.30
CA ILE A 584 1.17 32.12 13.74
C ILE A 584 1.16 33.38 14.59
N LYS A 585 1.84 34.45 14.15
CA LYS A 585 1.90 35.71 14.90
C LYS A 585 0.51 36.29 15.14
N ASP A 586 -0.42 35.98 14.25
CA ASP A 586 -1.82 36.36 14.34
C ASP A 586 -2.70 35.41 15.17
N TYR A 587 -2.20 34.22 15.50
CA TYR A 587 -2.95 33.29 16.35
C TYR A 587 -2.77 33.66 17.83
N ARG A 588 -3.85 33.51 18.59
CA ARG A 588 -3.88 33.60 20.06
C ARG A 588 -3.30 32.31 20.64
N LEU A 589 -1.98 32.23 20.76
CA LEU A 589 -1.26 31.03 21.22
C LEU A 589 -0.39 31.26 22.44
N PHE A 590 -0.12 32.52 22.78
CA PHE A 590 0.82 32.89 23.82
C PHE A 590 0.07 33.32 25.07
N ILE A 591 0.55 32.93 26.24
CA ILE A 591 -0.19 33.11 27.49
C ILE A 591 0.36 34.33 28.25
N ASN A 592 -0.53 35.28 28.54
CA ASN A 592 -0.21 36.47 29.31
C ASN A 592 -0.33 36.24 30.83
N GLN A 593 0.02 37.25 31.65
CA GLN A 593 -0.05 37.19 33.12
C GLN A 593 -1.48 37.10 33.70
N ARG A 594 -2.51 37.25 32.86
CA ARG A 594 -3.91 36.97 33.20
C ARG A 594 -4.31 35.53 32.88
N SER A 595 -3.38 34.67 32.46
CA SER A 595 -3.65 33.31 31.94
C SER A 595 -4.56 33.29 30.71
N CYS A 596 -4.61 34.39 29.96
CA CYS A 596 -5.36 34.50 28.71
C CYS A 596 -4.45 34.24 27.50
N LEU A 597 -5.01 33.62 26.45
CA LEU A 597 -4.31 33.46 25.18
C LEU A 597 -4.37 34.77 24.40
N SER A 598 -3.20 35.19 23.93
CA SER A 598 -2.93 36.45 23.25
C SER A 598 -2.03 36.21 22.04
N LYS A 599 -2.02 37.19 21.13
CA LYS A 599 -1.15 37.19 19.96
C LYS A 599 0.30 37.46 20.39
N PHE A 600 1.26 36.99 19.61
CA PHE A 600 2.68 37.27 19.88
C PHE A 600 2.96 38.77 19.90
N SER A 601 2.41 39.51 18.93
CA SER A 601 2.61 40.96 18.79
C SER A 601 2.01 41.81 19.91
N SER A 602 1.09 41.26 20.69
CA SER A 602 0.46 41.95 21.82
C SER A 602 1.19 41.78 23.15
N LEU A 603 2.25 40.96 23.20
CA LEU A 603 2.94 40.61 24.44
C LEU A 603 4.39 41.07 24.47
N MET A 604 4.83 41.45 25.65
CA MET A 604 6.21 41.84 25.95
C MET A 604 6.77 41.00 27.10
N TYR A 605 8.09 40.84 27.10
CA TYR A 605 8.79 40.20 28.22
C TYR A 605 8.75 41.11 29.45
N ASP A 606 8.36 40.53 30.58
CA ASP A 606 8.37 41.20 31.88
C ASP A 606 9.79 41.19 32.46
N ASP A 607 10.46 42.35 32.43
CA ASP A 607 11.80 42.52 33.01
C ASP A 607 11.73 42.77 34.53
N ASN A 608 11.01 41.90 35.23
CA ASN A 608 10.78 41.94 36.68
C ASN A 608 10.17 43.26 37.18
N ILE A 609 9.12 43.73 36.51
CA ILE A 609 8.31 44.87 36.99
C ILE A 609 7.61 44.47 38.29
N ASP A 610 7.67 45.34 39.30
CA ASP A 610 7.07 45.09 40.61
C ASP A 610 5.53 44.93 40.53
N GLU A 611 4.99 43.98 41.30
CA GLU A 611 3.56 43.69 41.37
C GLU A 611 2.73 44.87 41.90
N TYR A 612 3.34 45.74 42.72
CA TYR A 612 2.73 47.00 43.16
C TYR A 612 2.40 47.89 41.96
N TYR A 613 3.33 48.08 41.03
CA TYR A 613 3.11 48.90 39.82
C TYR A 613 2.00 48.31 38.96
N LYS A 614 2.01 46.99 38.74
CA LYS A 614 0.96 46.30 37.96
C LYS A 614 -0.42 46.48 38.61
N SER A 615 -0.48 46.39 39.94
CA SER A 615 -1.73 46.52 40.71
C SER A 615 -2.25 47.96 40.73
N LEU A 616 -1.37 48.95 40.89
CA LEU A 616 -1.70 50.37 40.85
C LEU A 616 -2.28 50.75 39.49
N LEU A 617 -1.61 50.39 38.40
CA LEU A 617 -2.05 50.70 37.03
C LEU A 617 -3.42 50.11 36.71
N GLN A 618 -3.73 48.93 37.23
CA GLN A 618 -5.05 48.30 37.07
C GLN A 618 -6.19 49.16 37.66
N GLN A 619 -5.95 49.87 38.77
CA GLN A 619 -6.96 50.76 39.38
C GLN A 619 -7.38 51.87 38.41
N TYR A 620 -6.45 52.32 37.58
CA TYR A 620 -6.63 53.34 36.54
C TYR A 620 -6.96 52.75 35.16
N LYS A 621 -7.46 51.51 35.14
CA LYS A 621 -7.91 50.77 33.96
C LYS A 621 -6.82 50.43 32.94
N PHE A 622 -5.54 50.48 33.32
CA PHE A 622 -4.45 49.98 32.50
C PHE A 622 -4.00 48.58 32.96
N ASP A 623 -4.37 47.54 32.21
CA ASP A 623 -4.07 46.15 32.57
C ASP A 623 -2.70 45.71 32.03
N LEU A 624 -1.63 46.11 32.73
CA LEU A 624 -0.26 45.73 32.37
C LEU A 624 -0.07 44.20 32.32
N LYS A 625 -0.79 43.43 33.14
CA LYS A 625 -0.72 41.95 33.12
C LYS A 625 -1.27 41.34 31.82
N SER A 626 -2.14 42.05 31.11
CA SER A 626 -2.71 41.57 29.84
C SER A 626 -1.75 41.63 28.65
N ILE A 627 -0.69 42.44 28.76
CA ILE A 627 0.31 42.70 27.70
C ILE A 627 1.69 42.11 28.02
N LEU A 628 1.83 41.37 29.12
CA LEU A 628 3.09 40.75 29.53
C LEU A 628 2.98 39.22 29.47
N PHE A 629 4.07 38.56 29.05
CA PHE A 629 4.17 37.09 29.11
C PHE A 629 4.12 36.59 30.56
N THR A 630 3.45 35.46 30.77
CA THR A 630 3.59 34.67 32.00
C THR A 630 4.95 33.97 32.01
N LYS A 631 5.61 33.96 33.19
CA LYS A 631 6.90 33.28 33.39
C LYS A 631 6.81 31.76 33.16
N ASP A 632 5.68 31.16 33.55
CA ASP A 632 5.43 29.70 33.45
C ASP A 632 5.27 29.19 32.02
N PHE A 633 4.94 30.06 31.06
CA PHE A 633 4.73 29.70 29.65
C PHE A 633 5.68 30.45 28.71
N TYR A 634 6.80 30.95 29.23
CA TYR A 634 7.66 31.82 28.47
C TYR A 634 8.36 31.07 27.32
N PRO A 635 8.15 31.50 26.06
CA PRO A 635 8.70 30.80 24.91
C PRO A 635 10.17 31.21 24.68
N THR A 636 11.07 30.77 25.57
CA THR A 636 12.52 31.08 25.60
C THR A 636 13.26 30.87 24.28
N MET A 637 12.68 30.06 23.39
CA MET A 637 13.25 29.63 22.12
C MET A 637 12.96 30.60 20.96
N PHE A 638 12.10 31.61 21.15
CA PHE A 638 11.78 32.61 20.12
C PHE A 638 12.76 33.81 20.21
N PRO A 639 13.42 34.19 19.11
CA PRO A 639 14.28 35.38 19.09
C PRO A 639 13.46 36.67 19.16
N ASP A 640 14.05 37.73 19.73
CA ASP A 640 13.59 39.14 19.64
C ASP A 640 12.21 39.46 20.25
N ILE A 641 11.91 38.97 21.46
CA ILE A 641 10.73 39.41 22.21
C ILE A 641 10.98 40.81 22.79
N PRO A 642 10.15 41.83 22.48
CA PRO A 642 10.29 43.17 23.05
C PRO A 642 10.18 43.11 24.58
N LYS A 643 11.09 43.79 25.28
CA LYS A 643 11.09 43.84 26.74
C LYS A 643 10.33 45.06 27.21
N MET A 644 9.43 44.87 28.18
CA MET A 644 8.90 45.97 28.97
C MET A 644 9.79 46.12 30.21
N THR A 645 10.56 47.21 30.22
CA THR A 645 11.36 47.64 31.36
C THR A 645 10.61 48.68 32.17
N VAL A 646 11.06 48.95 33.40
CA VAL A 646 10.52 50.05 34.21
C VAL A 646 10.68 51.39 33.49
N ASN A 647 11.85 51.65 32.88
CA ASN A 647 12.09 52.90 32.15
C ASN A 647 11.14 53.11 30.97
N SER A 648 10.93 52.07 30.15
CA SER A 648 9.99 52.15 29.02
C SER A 648 8.53 52.29 29.48
N LEU A 649 8.19 51.71 30.62
CA LEU A 649 6.87 51.88 31.23
C LEU A 649 6.68 53.32 31.72
N ASP A 650 7.69 53.87 32.40
CA ASP A 650 7.66 55.25 32.91
C ASP A 650 7.54 56.28 31.78
N GLU A 651 8.27 56.09 30.67
CA GLU A 651 8.13 56.92 29.46
C GLU A 651 6.69 56.89 28.92
N ALA A 652 6.12 55.69 28.75
CA ALA A 652 4.75 55.53 28.26
C ALA A 652 3.70 56.15 29.21
N LEU A 653 3.90 56.02 30.52
CA LEU A 653 3.03 56.60 31.54
C LEU A 653 3.16 58.11 31.60
N PHE A 654 4.38 58.66 31.47
CA PHE A 654 4.62 60.09 31.40
C PHE A 654 3.86 60.71 30.22
N ASP A 655 3.97 60.13 29.03
CA ASP A 655 3.24 60.57 27.84
C ASP A 655 1.72 60.50 28.06
N SER A 656 1.23 59.42 28.66
CA SER A 656 -0.19 59.28 29.00
C SER A 656 -0.65 60.33 30.01
N VAL A 657 0.15 60.65 31.03
CA VAL A 657 -0.15 61.69 32.03
C VAL A 657 -0.20 63.06 31.37
N GLN A 658 0.74 63.39 30.47
CA GLN A 658 0.74 64.65 29.72
C GLN A 658 -0.50 64.78 28.84
N GLN A 659 -0.90 63.71 28.15
CA GLN A 659 -2.11 63.70 27.32
C GLN A 659 -3.39 63.86 28.16
N VAL A 660 -3.52 63.12 29.27
CA VAL A 660 -4.66 63.27 30.21
C VAL A 660 -4.72 64.70 30.75
N LEU A 661 -3.58 65.26 31.18
CA LEU A 661 -3.49 66.64 31.66
C LEU A 661 -3.91 67.65 30.58
N GLY A 662 -3.51 67.45 29.32
CA GLY A 662 -3.93 68.26 28.19
C GLY A 662 -5.44 68.19 27.94
N ASN A 663 -6.02 66.98 27.98
CA ASN A 663 -7.46 66.75 27.83
C ASN A 663 -8.26 67.43 28.94
N LEU A 664 -7.83 67.29 30.20
CA LEU A 664 -8.46 67.94 31.36
C LEU A 664 -8.34 69.47 31.30
N LYS A 665 -7.21 70.02 30.85
CA LYS A 665 -7.05 71.48 30.66
C LYS A 665 -7.99 72.03 29.58
N ASN A 666 -8.25 71.27 28.51
CA ASN A 666 -9.19 71.66 27.46
C ASN A 666 -10.65 71.67 27.93
N LEU A 667 -11.01 70.81 28.91
CA LEU A 667 -12.34 70.80 29.55
C LEU A 667 -12.58 72.01 30.47
N ILE A 668 -11.53 72.72 30.91
CA ILE A 668 -11.58 73.85 31.85
C ILE A 668 -11.63 75.22 31.13
N LYS A 669 -11.54 75.25 29.79
CA LYS A 669 -11.64 76.52 29.04
C LYS A 669 -13.07 77.11 29.13
N PRO A 670 -13.22 78.43 29.38
CA PRO A 670 -14.53 79.06 29.58
C PRO A 670 -15.42 79.01 28.34
N ILE A 671 -16.73 78.88 28.57
CA ILE A 671 -17.87 78.62 27.65
C ILE A 671 -18.05 79.59 26.45
N LYS A 672 -17.13 80.51 26.15
CA LYS A 672 -17.31 81.55 25.10
C LYS A 672 -16.78 81.24 23.70
N LEU A 673 -16.49 79.99 23.34
CA LEU A 673 -16.05 79.60 21.99
C LEU A 673 -16.58 78.21 21.58
N GLN A 674 -17.90 77.98 21.66
CA GLN A 674 -18.49 76.66 21.41
C GLN A 674 -19.14 76.46 20.02
N SER A 675 -18.95 77.34 19.03
CA SER A 675 -19.63 77.18 17.72
C SER A 675 -18.76 76.73 16.55
N ARG A 676 -17.46 76.40 16.70
CA ARG A 676 -16.64 75.93 15.55
C ARG A 676 -15.68 74.75 15.75
N ILE A 677 -15.69 74.07 16.90
CA ILE A 677 -14.77 72.94 17.14
C ILE A 677 -15.53 71.73 17.72
N ILE A 678 -16.54 71.23 16.99
CA ILE A 678 -17.25 69.99 17.35
C ILE A 678 -17.07 68.88 16.29
N ARG A 679 -16.21 69.07 15.28
CA ARG A 679 -16.15 68.10 14.17
C ARG A 679 -14.89 67.28 13.96
N ASN A 680 -13.84 67.38 14.78
CA ASN A 680 -12.67 66.47 14.63
C ASN A 680 -11.84 66.31 15.92
N TYR A 681 -12.46 65.87 17.01
CA TYR A 681 -11.70 65.22 18.09
C TYR A 681 -12.03 63.73 18.07
N GLN A 682 -11.26 62.98 17.28
CA GLN A 682 -11.01 61.58 17.64
C GLN A 682 -10.22 61.64 18.95
N THR A 683 -10.83 61.19 20.04
CA THR A 683 -10.12 60.93 21.29
C THR A 683 -8.96 59.98 20.98
N GLN A 684 -7.72 60.48 21.03
CA GLN A 684 -6.57 59.58 21.16
C GLN A 684 -6.78 58.79 22.46
N GLU A 685 -6.82 57.46 22.35
CA GLU A 685 -6.92 56.59 23.53
C GLU A 685 -5.66 56.79 24.38
N THR A 686 -5.84 57.33 25.57
CA THR A 686 -4.79 57.44 26.60
C THR A 686 -4.69 56.10 27.34
N LEU A 687 -3.48 55.70 27.74
CA LEU A 687 -3.27 54.44 28.48
C LEU A 687 -4.02 54.44 29.82
N LEU A 688 -4.03 55.58 30.50
CA LEU A 688 -4.69 55.79 31.79
C LEU A 688 -6.07 56.41 31.62
N ARG A 689 -7.11 55.78 32.18
CA ARG A 689 -8.47 56.35 32.17
C ARG A 689 -8.72 57.16 33.44
N ILE A 690 -8.38 58.44 33.37
CA ILE A 690 -8.53 59.40 34.47
C ILE A 690 -9.41 60.55 34.02
N ASN A 691 -10.53 60.76 34.72
CA ASN A 691 -11.58 61.71 34.31
C ASN A 691 -11.57 63.03 35.08
N ASN A 692 -10.72 63.18 36.10
CA ASN A 692 -10.63 64.39 36.89
C ASN A 692 -9.19 64.65 37.41
N ILE A 693 -8.92 65.89 37.81
CA ILE A 693 -7.60 66.33 38.28
C ILE A 693 -7.21 65.66 39.61
N TYR A 694 -8.19 65.35 40.47
CA TYR A 694 -7.91 64.76 41.77
C TYR A 694 -7.32 63.35 41.62
N ASP A 695 -7.94 62.51 40.79
CA ASP A 695 -7.48 61.16 40.49
C ASP A 695 -6.14 61.16 39.75
N LEU A 696 -5.89 62.17 38.89
CA LEU A 696 -4.58 62.35 38.24
C LEU A 696 -3.48 62.67 39.26
N GLN A 697 -3.77 63.56 40.22
CA GLN A 697 -2.83 63.88 41.30
C GLN A 697 -2.57 62.65 42.18
N GLN A 698 -3.63 61.94 42.58
CA GLN A 698 -3.50 60.73 43.39
C GLN A 698 -2.67 59.66 42.68
N PHE A 699 -2.86 59.48 41.37
CA PHE A 699 -2.03 58.60 40.56
C PHE A 699 -0.56 59.03 40.59
N CYS A 700 -0.27 60.31 40.34
CA CYS A 700 1.11 60.82 40.33
C CYS A 700 1.79 60.68 41.71
N TYR A 701 1.07 60.86 42.83
CA TYR A 701 1.62 60.61 44.17
C TYR A 701 1.86 59.12 44.40
N SER A 702 0.89 58.28 44.04
CA SER A 702 0.95 56.83 44.29
C SER A 702 2.06 56.14 43.49
N ILE A 703 2.36 56.63 42.27
CA ILE A 703 3.38 56.02 41.39
C ILE A 703 4.82 56.35 41.80
N ILE A 704 5.03 57.48 42.50
CA ILE A 704 6.33 57.85 43.10
C ILE A 704 6.44 57.41 44.57
N GLY A 705 5.49 56.60 45.07
CA GLY A 705 5.51 56.04 46.42
C GLY A 705 5.11 57.02 47.53
N LEU A 706 4.35 58.08 47.21
CA LEU A 706 3.88 59.08 48.16
C LEU A 706 2.36 58.96 48.38
N GLU A 707 1.89 59.20 49.61
CA GLU A 707 0.46 59.36 49.91
C GLU A 707 0.09 60.84 50.02
N LYS A 708 -1.02 61.23 49.39
CA LYS A 708 -1.54 62.60 49.53
C LYS A 708 -2.25 62.73 50.89
N ALA A 709 -1.66 63.47 51.82
CA ALA A 709 -2.33 63.86 53.05
C ALA A 709 -3.62 64.65 52.75
N PRO A 710 -4.75 64.38 53.43
CA PRO A 710 -5.95 65.19 53.25
C PRO A 710 -5.65 66.62 53.71
N VAL A 711 -5.83 67.58 52.80
CA VAL A 711 -5.80 69.00 53.16
C VAL A 711 -7.07 69.28 53.96
N VAL A 712 -6.95 69.25 55.28
CA VAL A 712 -8.00 69.76 56.17
C VAL A 712 -8.06 71.28 55.96
N THR A 713 -9.13 71.76 55.33
CA THR A 713 -9.39 73.19 55.28
C THR A 713 -9.66 73.70 56.69
N LEU A 714 -9.06 74.85 57.03
CA LEU A 714 -9.16 75.56 58.32
C LEU A 714 -10.59 75.85 58.81
N GLN A 715 -11.63 75.51 58.05
CA GLN A 715 -13.03 75.62 58.44
C GLN A 715 -13.57 74.45 59.29
N GLN A 716 -12.83 73.33 59.42
CA GLN A 716 -13.28 72.18 60.24
C GLN A 716 -12.73 72.15 61.69
N LEU A 717 -11.91 73.13 62.10
CA LEU A 717 -11.30 73.18 63.44
C LEU A 717 -12.11 73.91 64.52
N HIS A 718 -13.30 74.45 64.20
CA HIS A 718 -14.16 75.11 65.20
C HIS A 718 -15.32 74.28 65.75
N SER A 719 -15.41 73.00 65.38
CA SER A 719 -16.44 72.10 65.90
C SER A 719 -15.81 70.77 66.31
N ASN A 720 -15.14 70.77 67.46
CA ASN A 720 -15.08 69.64 68.40
C ASN A 720 -14.19 69.99 69.61
N ASN A 721 -14.78 70.72 70.56
CA ASN A 721 -14.38 70.62 71.96
C ASN A 721 -15.05 69.35 72.53
N GLY A 722 -14.27 68.33 72.86
CA GLY A 722 -14.79 67.16 73.57
C GLY A 722 -13.81 66.00 73.66
N PHE A 723 -13.31 65.78 74.87
CA PHE A 723 -12.73 64.53 75.39
C PHE A 723 -11.25 64.23 75.11
N MET A 724 -10.43 64.76 76.03
CA MET A 724 -9.33 64.06 76.69
C MET A 724 -9.72 62.64 77.13
N SER A 725 -8.89 61.62 76.84
CA SER A 725 -8.17 60.80 77.84
C SER A 725 -7.60 59.49 77.26
N SER A 726 -6.53 59.01 77.92
CA SER A 726 -5.71 57.80 77.71
C SER A 726 -4.56 57.97 76.68
N LEU A 727 -3.36 58.43 77.06
CA LEU A 727 -2.27 57.75 77.82
C LEU A 727 -2.03 56.31 77.30
N GLY A 728 -0.87 55.95 76.74
CA GLY A 728 0.39 56.67 76.68
C GLY A 728 1.44 56.00 75.80
N ILE A 729 2.44 56.79 75.41
CA ILE A 729 3.71 56.32 74.86
C ILE A 729 4.80 56.91 75.75
N GLN A 730 5.62 56.02 76.31
CA GLN A 730 6.80 56.35 77.09
C GLN A 730 7.85 57.07 76.23
N GLN A 731 8.50 58.01 76.89
CA GLN A 731 9.56 58.89 76.43
C GLN A 731 10.88 58.18 76.10
N ASN A 732 11.70 58.92 75.34
CA ASN A 732 13.18 59.00 75.30
C ASN A 732 13.71 58.64 73.90
N SER A 733 14.58 59.41 73.25
CA SER A 733 15.34 60.61 73.62
C SER A 733 16.02 61.12 72.34
N LYS A 734 15.98 62.44 72.11
CA LYS A 734 16.92 63.20 71.27
C LYS A 734 18.27 63.35 72.04
N PRO A 735 19.43 63.78 71.45
CA PRO A 735 19.50 64.83 70.42
C PRO A 735 20.66 64.74 69.38
N GLU A 736 20.71 65.79 68.54
CA GLU A 736 21.87 66.32 67.78
C GLU A 736 22.40 65.48 66.58
N ASN A 737 22.88 66.04 65.47
CA ASN A 737 23.03 67.41 64.99
C ASN A 737 23.26 67.35 63.46
N ASP A 738 22.99 68.48 62.80
CA ASP A 738 23.68 69.01 61.62
C ASP A 738 23.80 68.19 60.31
N THR A 739 23.22 68.80 59.26
CA THR A 739 23.89 69.29 58.02
C THR A 739 23.20 68.90 56.70
N LYS A 740 22.86 69.97 55.96
CA LYS A 740 23.03 70.19 54.51
C LYS A 740 22.26 69.27 53.53
N ILE A 741 21.32 69.85 52.77
CA ILE A 741 21.47 70.30 51.36
C ILE A 741 21.47 69.10 50.40
N ASP A 742 20.33 68.82 49.75
CA ASP A 742 20.05 69.10 48.32
C ASP A 742 18.87 68.25 47.81
N ASP A 743 18.01 68.92 47.03
CA ASP A 743 17.14 68.44 45.94
C ASP A 743 16.27 67.17 46.10
N PHE A 744 14.94 67.38 46.08
CA PHE A 744 14.06 66.99 44.96
C PHE A 744 12.69 67.69 45.04
#